data_AF-A0AA95JXK9-F1
#
_entry.id   AF-A0AA95JXK9-F1
#
_cell.length_a   1.000
_cell.length_b   1.000
_cell.length_c   1.000
_cell.angle_alpha   90.00
_cell.angle_beta   90.00
_cell.angle_gamma   90.00
#
_symmetry.space_group_name_H-M   'P 1'
#
loop_
_entity.id
_entity.type
_entity.pdbx_description
1 polymer ?
#
loop_
_entity_poly.entity_id
_entity_poly.type
_entity_poly.pdbx_seq_one_letter_code
_entity_poly.pdbx_strand_id
1 'polypeptide(L)'
;MRIKILKENLIKKILMLFVILFCQMSENTFPRELKNIQYKVQKKDTLLGILKKYSLKPIYGKNGSLVEILKLNPHKINTKGNLIYPGEILTLPLKKEIENNSLNNNNNNSNSTINSEAKKIPEYYKYNGNLKNIEKLPSSHVYIIYKVRKNDMISVLLQKYKSFPIYGKKGTLSETLDLNPKKKPTKGDLIFPNELITLPISIEVLNQLSENEKKSLKVIYFNEKQKSHEEISYSEFLETKKVEIPPLPLPETLKEEKFISKKTLPTKIKLFIKTKDKKIFLNWIRKENVVLRYEIKKSINKDNDFITFENNFFGNKIIDYEVYLGKIYYYQVIGYDKHGKKYESNIEKIQLPPSYIKNITINIEDNSAVFTWDKSESQTELTYDIYRSNFEHKGYILLKNNLTIPNFSDKTIKPDSFYFYKIKAIDKEKNATESSPIKFYSFPEEVKLTTYLKKDYVYLEWNKNLRNNLSSYDLFRSKENENNYELIQANIKNYFTRDYSIQKNQTYYYKLIAKNPSSVKKESNKVEVKTSFDDLFLQITEQDKSIKIYWNKFHGLSNISYNILKKDNVNSEFKLVRENFRSNIFEDFNIEKGNEYFYKVTTIFNDDIIESNIVNIKLKPKTIENIKLSIVDKKSVKIEWENTKSNVFTKYNILKSYDLNKNFNLLKENVEGNFFLDTNIKEGNIIYYKITSENNSGSISESSIYKIIIPPPAPKWKKAQLQNKEIYLEWEQLDSKLPIIYEIYRSIGNTDNMSFFTEITNSENYIDSHISPDTDYFYTIKAKIEKLKSDFSDIVSVTSHLSKNIPSTIQFGIGVSYFKLQEYNKNSDSYAALNSAASTNQYVSLYQNWSEDFKSYFGLGLIYFDLLDSPVYTINQREAFLPYIQFGVSWKLYYSLLVEYKNIFQRDIYYQSQVNSVSKTMEDNYILVDNHYLNIGYDFLEKNNLHLYGKVGYIFSVPNFYNYSQFGNGYLAEIELQQQLKNYALGLKIFYSNKTTNTDNVVSTTTENGVLLNLTLDLGLL
;
A
#
# COMPACT_ATOMS: atom_id res chain seq x y z
N MET A 1 22.25 38.32 37.62
CA MET A 1 21.21 37.60 36.84
C MET A 1 19.84 37.52 37.53
N ARG A 2 19.72 37.51 38.87
CA ARG A 2 18.43 37.54 39.60
C ARG A 2 17.60 38.85 39.48
N ILE A 3 18.19 39.97 39.05
CA ILE A 3 17.47 41.25 38.86
C ILE A 3 16.77 41.33 37.48
N LYS A 4 17.19 40.51 36.51
CA LYS A 4 16.55 40.46 35.17
C LYS A 4 15.21 39.71 35.22
N ILE A 5 15.08 38.72 36.10
CA ILE A 5 13.89 37.88 36.28
C ILE A 5 12.74 38.64 36.99
N LEU A 6 13.06 39.56 37.90
CA LEU A 6 12.06 40.44 38.54
C LEU A 6 11.50 41.50 37.58
N LYS A 7 12.32 42.02 36.65
CA LYS A 7 11.87 42.97 35.62
C LYS A 7 10.99 42.34 34.55
N GLU A 8 11.32 41.11 34.10
CA GLU A 8 10.48 40.39 33.13
C GLU A 8 9.12 39.99 33.69
N ASN A 9 9.02 39.67 34.99
CA ASN A 9 7.75 39.26 35.59
C ASN A 9 6.75 40.42 35.75
N LEU A 10 7.21 41.65 35.95
CA LEU A 10 6.34 42.82 36.02
C LEU A 10 5.80 43.20 34.63
N ILE A 11 6.67 43.14 33.60
CA ILE A 11 6.30 43.40 32.21
C ILE A 11 5.39 42.29 31.66
N LYS A 12 5.64 41.02 32.01
CA LYS A 12 4.76 39.89 31.66
C LYS A 12 3.39 40.00 32.30
N LYS A 13 3.27 40.51 33.54
CA LYS A 13 1.96 40.70 34.19
C LYS A 13 1.12 41.79 33.52
N ILE A 14 1.77 42.84 33.00
CA ILE A 14 1.10 43.91 32.24
C ILE A 14 0.70 43.42 30.84
N LEU A 15 1.55 42.62 30.17
CA LEU A 15 1.22 42.01 28.88
C LEU A 15 0.12 40.93 28.98
N MET A 16 0.07 40.18 30.07
CA MET A 16 -0.94 39.12 30.28
C MET A 16 -2.34 39.70 30.50
N LEU A 17 -2.45 40.90 31.09
CA LEU A 17 -3.71 41.66 31.15
C LEU A 17 -4.22 42.05 29.76
N PHE A 18 -3.31 42.28 28.80
CA PHE A 18 -3.63 42.61 27.41
C PHE A 18 -4.07 41.39 26.57
N VAL A 19 -3.52 40.19 26.84
CA VAL A 19 -3.81 38.96 26.07
C VAL A 19 -5.17 38.35 26.42
N ILE A 20 -5.61 38.47 27.68
CA ILE A 20 -6.91 37.94 28.13
C ILE A 20 -8.08 38.66 27.45
N LEU A 21 -7.91 39.93 27.05
CA LEU A 21 -8.91 40.68 26.28
C LEU A 21 -9.03 40.18 24.82
N PHE A 22 -8.03 39.47 24.29
CA PHE A 22 -7.93 39.10 22.88
C PHE A 22 -8.42 37.66 22.58
N CYS A 23 -8.44 36.77 23.58
CA CYS A 23 -8.82 35.36 23.41
C CYS A 23 -10.33 35.06 23.33
N GLN A 24 -11.21 36.06 23.39
CA GLN A 24 -12.67 35.84 23.29
C GLN A 24 -13.21 35.70 21.85
N MET A 25 -12.36 35.62 20.83
CA MET A 25 -12.78 35.55 19.43
C MET A 25 -12.10 34.38 18.69
N SER A 26 -12.89 33.37 18.31
CA SER A 26 -12.67 32.30 17.29
C SER A 26 -12.18 30.89 17.70
N GLU A 27 -13.04 29.87 17.49
CA GLU A 27 -12.69 28.44 17.35
C GLU A 27 -13.52 27.78 16.22
N ASN A 28 -12.85 27.04 15.31
CA ASN A 28 -13.14 25.63 14.88
C ASN A 28 -12.76 25.28 13.42
N THR A 29 -12.03 24.16 13.21
CA THR A 29 -12.41 22.93 12.44
C THR A 29 -11.22 22.12 11.83
N PHE A 30 -11.28 20.78 11.92
CA PHE A 30 -10.60 19.76 11.05
C PHE A 30 -11.35 18.39 11.12
N PRO A 31 -11.46 17.57 10.04
CA PRO A 31 -12.11 16.23 10.08
C PRO A 31 -11.19 14.98 9.83
N ARG A 32 -11.71 13.77 10.17
CA ARG A 32 -11.10 12.40 10.28
C ARG A 32 -11.35 11.44 9.07
N GLU A 33 -10.49 10.41 8.88
CA GLU A 33 -10.52 9.29 7.90
C GLU A 33 -11.43 8.05 8.24
N LEU A 34 -11.78 7.18 7.26
CA LEU A 34 -12.74 6.03 7.32
C LEU A 34 -12.11 4.61 7.09
N LYS A 35 -12.59 3.54 7.77
CA LYS A 35 -12.17 2.09 7.70
C LYS A 35 -13.18 1.19 6.90
N ASN A 36 -12.82 -0.03 6.44
CA ASN A 36 -13.62 -1.05 5.67
C ASN A 36 -13.59 -2.51 6.25
N ILE A 37 -14.48 -3.46 5.85
CA ILE A 37 -14.58 -4.89 6.33
C ILE A 37 -14.25 -5.93 5.21
N GLN A 38 -13.59 -7.06 5.55
CA GLN A 38 -13.29 -8.20 4.62
C GLN A 38 -13.98 -9.53 5.04
N TYR A 39 -14.42 -10.37 4.08
CA TYR A 39 -15.11 -11.67 4.28
C TYR A 39 -14.58 -12.79 3.38
N LYS A 40 -14.41 -14.01 3.90
CA LYS A 40 -13.94 -15.20 3.14
C LYS A 40 -15.09 -16.16 2.81
N VAL A 41 -15.32 -16.44 1.52
CA VAL A 41 -16.42 -17.25 0.98
C VAL A 41 -16.33 -18.72 1.42
N GLN A 42 -17.44 -19.28 1.90
CA GLN A 42 -17.55 -20.68 2.35
C GLN A 42 -18.20 -21.59 1.30
N LYS A 43 -18.09 -22.91 1.48
CA LYS A 43 -18.74 -23.91 0.60
C LYS A 43 -20.26 -23.80 0.71
N LYS A 44 -20.96 -23.64 -0.42
CA LYS A 44 -22.42 -23.36 -0.56
C LYS A 44 -22.85 -21.90 -0.29
N ASP A 45 -21.93 -20.97 -0.05
CA ASP A 45 -22.29 -19.55 0.01
C ASP A 45 -22.84 -19.08 -1.34
N THR A 46 -23.82 -18.19 -1.30
CA THR A 46 -24.25 -17.40 -2.46
C THR A 46 -24.05 -15.92 -2.15
N LEU A 47 -23.76 -15.10 -3.17
CA LEU A 47 -23.54 -13.66 -2.98
C LEU A 47 -24.77 -12.97 -2.35
N LEU A 48 -25.97 -13.45 -2.71
CA LEU A 48 -27.22 -13.04 -2.09
C LEU A 48 -27.33 -13.47 -0.61
N GLY A 49 -26.86 -14.67 -0.28
CA GLY A 49 -26.79 -15.16 1.10
C GLY A 49 -25.87 -14.33 1.98
N ILE A 50 -24.68 -13.96 1.49
CA ILE A 50 -23.71 -13.10 2.20
C ILE A 50 -24.30 -11.70 2.43
N LEU A 51 -24.90 -11.09 1.40
CA LEU A 51 -25.53 -9.76 1.50
C LEU A 51 -26.68 -9.71 2.52
N LYS A 52 -27.51 -10.77 2.55
CA LYS A 52 -28.57 -10.92 3.56
C LYS A 52 -28.00 -11.12 4.95
N LYS A 53 -26.94 -11.92 5.09
CA LYS A 53 -26.27 -12.20 6.37
C LYS A 53 -25.76 -10.92 7.06
N TYR A 54 -25.28 -9.94 6.29
CA TYR A 54 -24.79 -8.66 6.81
C TYR A 54 -25.83 -7.52 6.81
N SER A 55 -27.11 -7.82 6.55
CA SER A 55 -28.22 -6.84 6.60
C SER A 55 -28.04 -5.58 5.71
N LEU A 56 -27.36 -5.71 4.57
CA LEU A 56 -27.10 -4.60 3.65
C LEU A 56 -28.27 -4.44 2.66
N LYS A 57 -29.12 -3.43 2.87
CA LYS A 57 -30.31 -3.11 2.05
C LYS A 57 -30.24 -1.66 1.53
N PRO A 58 -30.75 -1.37 0.32
CA PRO A 58 -31.36 -2.31 -0.62
C PRO A 58 -30.32 -3.18 -1.36
N ILE A 59 -30.60 -4.48 -1.48
CA ILE A 59 -29.68 -5.47 -2.09
C ILE A 59 -29.51 -5.21 -3.61
N TYR A 60 -30.56 -4.71 -4.27
CA TYR A 60 -30.62 -4.46 -5.70
C TYR A 60 -30.92 -2.98 -6.01
N GLY A 61 -30.56 -2.50 -7.20
CA GLY A 61 -30.77 -1.12 -7.65
C GLY A 61 -29.46 -0.40 -7.98
N LYS A 62 -29.54 0.78 -8.63
CA LYS A 62 -28.36 1.56 -9.09
C LYS A 62 -27.41 1.94 -7.95
N ASN A 63 -27.95 2.08 -6.73
CA ASN A 63 -27.25 2.38 -5.49
C ASN A 63 -27.34 1.21 -4.47
N GLY A 64 -27.64 -0.01 -4.94
CA GLY A 64 -27.80 -1.18 -4.06
C GLY A 64 -26.47 -1.82 -3.66
N SER A 65 -26.45 -2.54 -2.54
CA SER A 65 -25.24 -3.10 -1.94
C SER A 65 -24.50 -4.11 -2.84
N LEU A 66 -25.19 -4.74 -3.80
CA LEU A 66 -24.56 -5.60 -4.82
C LEU A 66 -23.66 -4.80 -5.78
N VAL A 67 -24.07 -3.58 -6.16
CA VAL A 67 -23.28 -2.71 -7.06
C VAL A 67 -22.05 -2.17 -6.35
N GLU A 68 -22.17 -1.86 -5.06
CA GLU A 68 -21.08 -1.32 -4.24
C GLU A 68 -20.01 -2.37 -3.94
N ILE A 69 -20.40 -3.64 -3.70
CA ILE A 69 -19.45 -4.77 -3.62
C ILE A 69 -18.67 -4.94 -4.92
N LEU A 70 -19.31 -4.81 -6.08
CA LEU A 70 -18.62 -4.93 -7.37
C LEU A 70 -17.61 -3.79 -7.60
N LYS A 71 -17.87 -2.59 -7.06
CA LYS A 71 -16.91 -1.47 -7.08
C LYS A 71 -15.71 -1.71 -6.16
N LEU A 72 -15.94 -2.25 -4.97
CA LEU A 72 -14.89 -2.56 -3.99
C LEU A 72 -14.06 -3.80 -4.36
N ASN A 73 -14.50 -4.61 -5.33
CA ASN A 73 -13.82 -5.84 -5.77
C ASN A 73 -13.70 -5.89 -7.32
N PRO A 74 -12.86 -5.04 -7.94
CA PRO A 74 -12.86 -4.81 -9.39
C PRO A 74 -12.53 -6.05 -10.23
N HIS A 75 -11.78 -7.01 -9.69
CA HIS A 75 -11.45 -8.28 -10.35
C HIS A 75 -12.67 -9.14 -10.72
N LYS A 76 -13.84 -8.87 -10.11
CA LYS A 76 -15.12 -9.53 -10.41
C LYS A 76 -15.85 -8.98 -11.64
N ILE A 77 -15.46 -7.82 -12.16
CA ILE A 77 -16.14 -7.14 -13.27
C ILE A 77 -16.01 -7.96 -14.58
N ASN A 78 -14.90 -8.69 -14.75
CA ASN A 78 -14.58 -9.41 -15.99
C ASN A 78 -14.98 -10.91 -15.98
N THR A 79 -15.53 -11.45 -14.89
CA THR A 79 -15.81 -12.90 -14.72
C THR A 79 -17.29 -13.18 -14.41
N LYS A 80 -18.20 -12.94 -15.36
CA LYS A 80 -19.64 -13.24 -15.24
C LYS A 80 -20.28 -12.77 -13.89
N GLY A 81 -19.73 -11.72 -13.27
CA GLY A 81 -20.32 -10.81 -12.28
C GLY A 81 -20.78 -11.35 -10.92
N ASN A 82 -21.36 -12.56 -10.84
CA ASN A 82 -22.09 -13.03 -9.66
C ASN A 82 -21.62 -14.41 -9.15
N LEU A 83 -20.60 -15.01 -9.79
CA LEU A 83 -20.02 -16.28 -9.37
C LEU A 83 -19.00 -16.05 -8.25
N ILE A 84 -19.16 -16.76 -7.13
CA ILE A 84 -18.22 -16.78 -6.01
C ILE A 84 -17.70 -18.20 -5.80
N TYR A 85 -16.42 -18.33 -5.46
CA TYR A 85 -15.78 -19.63 -5.25
C TYR A 85 -15.40 -19.81 -3.78
N PRO A 86 -15.54 -21.01 -3.19
CA PRO A 86 -15.11 -21.27 -1.82
C PRO A 86 -13.62 -20.91 -1.63
N GLY A 87 -13.30 -20.12 -0.60
CA GLY A 87 -11.96 -19.66 -0.27
C GLY A 87 -11.62 -18.23 -0.71
N GLU A 88 -12.44 -17.62 -1.58
CA GLU A 88 -12.26 -16.26 -2.09
C GLU A 88 -12.51 -15.17 -1.02
N ILE A 89 -11.74 -14.06 -1.03
CA ILE A 89 -11.88 -12.94 -0.08
C ILE A 89 -12.60 -11.76 -0.75
N LEU A 90 -13.71 -11.31 -0.17
CA LEU A 90 -14.54 -10.20 -0.62
C LEU A 90 -14.46 -9.01 0.35
N THR A 91 -14.28 -7.82 -0.18
CA THR A 91 -14.37 -6.55 0.59
C THR A 91 -15.82 -6.06 0.61
N LEU A 92 -16.38 -5.80 1.80
CA LEU A 92 -17.77 -5.40 2.00
C LEU A 92 -17.86 -3.93 2.46
N PRO A 93 -18.88 -3.17 2.02
CA PRO A 93 -19.14 -1.81 2.52
C PRO A 93 -19.67 -1.85 3.97
N LEU A 94 -19.28 -0.86 4.80
CA LEU A 94 -19.80 -0.70 6.18
C LEU A 94 -21.19 -0.06 6.17
N LYS A 95 -22.06 -0.56 7.07
CA LYS A 95 -23.45 -0.10 7.25
C LYS A 95 -23.47 1.40 7.61
N LYS A 96 -23.88 2.27 6.68
CA LYS A 96 -24.24 3.67 6.96
C LYS A 96 -25.71 3.76 7.37
N GLU A 97 -25.98 4.37 8.53
CA GLU A 97 -27.31 4.85 8.90
C GLU A 97 -27.73 5.94 7.90
N ILE A 98 -28.79 5.68 7.14
CA ILE A 98 -29.52 6.69 6.38
C ILE A 98 -30.83 6.86 7.14
N GLU A 99 -30.89 7.85 8.03
CA GLU A 99 -32.13 8.45 8.49
C GLU A 99 -31.94 9.96 8.67
N ASN A 100 -32.96 10.69 8.21
CA ASN A 100 -33.26 12.10 8.47
C ASN A 100 -32.56 13.18 7.64
N ASN A 101 -33.17 13.49 6.48
CA ASN A 101 -33.70 14.83 6.21
C ASN A 101 -34.62 14.83 4.98
N SER A 102 -35.93 14.78 5.23
CA SER A 102 -36.97 15.61 4.57
C SER A 102 -38.36 14.99 4.79
N LEU A 103 -38.92 15.17 5.98
CA LEU A 103 -40.36 15.18 6.20
C LEU A 103 -40.65 16.12 7.37
N ASN A 104 -40.92 17.38 7.04
CA ASN A 104 -41.71 18.31 7.84
C ASN A 104 -42.52 19.18 6.87
N ASN A 105 -43.71 18.71 6.49
CA ASN A 105 -44.94 19.34 6.95
C ASN A 105 -46.16 18.60 6.41
N ASN A 106 -46.97 18.15 7.35
CA ASN A 106 -48.31 17.61 7.16
C ASN A 106 -49.34 18.74 7.00
N ASN A 107 -50.41 18.37 6.28
CA ASN A 107 -51.79 18.85 6.38
C ASN A 107 -52.14 20.28 5.92
N ASN A 108 -52.93 20.35 4.84
CA ASN A 108 -54.36 20.61 5.01
C ASN A 108 -55.19 20.10 3.82
N ASN A 109 -56.32 19.50 4.18
CA ASN A 109 -57.36 18.97 3.30
C ASN A 109 -58.36 20.06 2.87
N SER A 110 -59.12 19.69 1.84
CA SER A 110 -60.44 20.18 1.41
C SER A 110 -60.54 21.56 0.74
N ASN A 111 -60.69 21.59 -0.59
CA ASN A 111 -62.00 21.65 -1.25
C ASN A 111 -61.89 21.95 -2.76
N SER A 112 -62.45 21.08 -3.60
CA SER A 112 -63.43 21.37 -4.68
C SER A 112 -63.40 20.33 -5.83
N THR A 113 -64.35 19.40 -5.72
CA THR A 113 -65.31 18.93 -6.75
C THR A 113 -65.03 19.02 -8.27
N ILE A 114 -65.20 17.84 -8.90
CA ILE A 114 -65.76 17.50 -10.25
C ILE A 114 -64.80 17.80 -11.43
N ASN A 115 -64.30 16.85 -12.23
CA ASN A 115 -64.98 15.73 -12.90
C ASN A 115 -64.03 14.54 -13.18
N SER A 116 -64.62 13.34 -13.26
CA SER A 116 -63.99 12.01 -13.36
C SER A 116 -63.58 11.59 -14.78
N GLU A 117 -62.41 10.95 -14.94
CA GLU A 117 -62.16 9.95 -15.99
C GLU A 117 -60.95 9.03 -15.65
N ALA A 118 -60.98 7.79 -16.15
CA ALA A 118 -60.37 6.61 -15.53
C ALA A 118 -58.99 6.16 -16.10
N LYS A 119 -58.22 5.47 -15.22
CA LYS A 119 -57.27 4.34 -15.45
C LYS A 119 -56.47 4.27 -16.77
N LYS A 120 -55.13 4.19 -16.65
CA LYS A 120 -54.33 3.24 -17.46
C LYS A 120 -53.18 2.59 -16.67
N ILE A 121 -53.41 1.31 -16.38
CA ILE A 121 -52.41 0.27 -16.08
C ILE A 121 -51.39 0.26 -17.24
N PRO A 122 -50.06 0.14 -17.01
CA PRO A 122 -49.12 -0.01 -18.11
C PRO A 122 -49.45 -1.30 -18.87
N GLU A 123 -49.67 -1.15 -20.17
CA GLU A 123 -50.14 -2.16 -21.10
C GLU A 123 -49.44 -3.52 -20.93
N TYR A 124 -50.22 -4.60 -20.99
CA TYR A 124 -49.71 -5.92 -21.33
C TYR A 124 -48.88 -5.79 -22.61
N TYR A 125 -47.57 -6.05 -22.53
CA TYR A 125 -46.78 -6.19 -23.74
C TYR A 125 -47.37 -7.36 -24.54
N LYS A 126 -48.02 -7.02 -25.66
CA LYS A 126 -48.53 -7.96 -26.64
C LYS A 126 -47.46 -9.02 -26.94
N TYR A 127 -47.86 -10.27 -26.87
CA TYR A 127 -47.12 -11.38 -27.43
C TYR A 127 -46.83 -11.07 -28.91
N ASN A 128 -45.56 -10.83 -29.25
CA ASN A 128 -45.08 -10.60 -30.62
C ASN A 128 -44.01 -11.64 -30.96
N GLY A 129 -44.26 -12.89 -30.56
CA GLY A 129 -43.52 -14.06 -31.03
C GLY A 129 -43.76 -14.23 -32.53
N ASN A 130 -42.70 -14.47 -33.29
CA ASN A 130 -42.81 -14.67 -34.73
C ASN A 130 -43.35 -16.08 -34.99
N LEU A 131 -44.69 -16.24 -35.02
CA LEU A 131 -45.39 -17.51 -35.28
C LEU A 131 -44.96 -18.19 -36.60
N LYS A 132 -44.32 -17.45 -37.51
CA LYS A 132 -43.77 -17.97 -38.78
C LYS A 132 -42.56 -18.89 -38.63
N ASN A 133 -41.86 -18.86 -37.49
CA ASN A 133 -40.62 -19.62 -37.26
C ASN A 133 -40.80 -20.82 -36.29
N ILE A 134 -42.04 -21.16 -35.93
CA ILE A 134 -42.29 -22.32 -35.09
C ILE A 134 -42.19 -23.59 -35.96
N GLU A 135 -41.17 -24.42 -35.74
CA GLU A 135 -41.05 -25.73 -36.39
C GLU A 135 -42.12 -26.69 -35.87
N LYS A 136 -42.57 -27.64 -36.71
CA LYS A 136 -43.59 -28.64 -36.33
C LYS A 136 -43.06 -29.51 -35.18
N LEU A 137 -43.61 -29.32 -33.98
CA LEU A 137 -43.38 -30.22 -32.86
C LEU A 137 -43.92 -31.64 -33.17
N PRO A 138 -43.39 -32.69 -32.54
CA PRO A 138 -44.01 -34.02 -32.57
C PRO A 138 -45.48 -33.95 -32.14
N SER A 139 -46.34 -34.82 -32.65
CA SER A 139 -47.78 -34.85 -32.31
C SER A 139 -48.08 -35.05 -30.82
N SER A 140 -47.06 -35.34 -30.00
CA SER A 140 -47.12 -35.48 -28.55
C SER A 140 -46.77 -34.22 -27.75
N HIS A 141 -46.39 -33.10 -28.40
CA HIS A 141 -45.96 -31.85 -27.73
C HIS A 141 -46.71 -30.62 -28.26
N VAL A 142 -46.88 -29.62 -27.40
CA VAL A 142 -47.47 -28.32 -27.73
C VAL A 142 -46.66 -27.18 -27.09
N TYR A 143 -46.85 -25.96 -27.56
CA TYR A 143 -46.27 -24.78 -26.90
C TYR A 143 -47.30 -24.13 -25.98
N ILE A 144 -46.84 -23.63 -24.83
CA ILE A 144 -47.66 -22.84 -23.91
C ILE A 144 -47.08 -21.44 -23.74
N ILE A 145 -47.98 -20.45 -23.60
CA ILE A 145 -47.62 -19.10 -23.17
C ILE A 145 -47.82 -19.00 -21.65
N TYR A 146 -46.74 -18.71 -20.92
CA TYR A 146 -46.73 -18.59 -19.47
C TYR A 146 -46.43 -17.15 -19.02
N LYS A 147 -47.18 -16.65 -18.03
CA LYS A 147 -46.97 -15.34 -17.40
C LYS A 147 -46.04 -15.47 -16.19
N VAL A 148 -44.86 -14.87 -16.30
CA VAL A 148 -43.77 -14.95 -15.32
C VAL A 148 -44.18 -14.35 -13.99
N ARG A 149 -43.99 -15.10 -12.89
CA ARG A 149 -44.26 -14.65 -11.51
C ARG A 149 -43.00 -14.09 -10.86
N LYS A 150 -43.17 -13.38 -9.75
CA LYS A 150 -42.06 -12.83 -8.96
C LYS A 150 -41.18 -13.97 -8.45
N ASN A 151 -39.88 -13.95 -8.77
CA ASN A 151 -38.84 -14.95 -8.46
C ASN A 151 -38.74 -16.18 -9.38
N ASP A 152 -39.47 -16.23 -10.50
CA ASP A 152 -39.28 -17.31 -11.49
C ASP A 152 -37.93 -17.18 -12.24
N MET A 153 -37.34 -18.32 -12.63
CA MET A 153 -36.18 -18.44 -13.53
C MET A 153 -36.51 -19.44 -14.65
N ILE A 154 -35.97 -19.28 -15.86
CA ILE A 154 -36.33 -20.14 -17.01
C ILE A 154 -35.95 -21.61 -16.75
N SER A 155 -34.76 -21.85 -16.22
CA SER A 155 -34.26 -23.19 -15.89
C SER A 155 -35.15 -23.93 -14.88
N VAL A 156 -35.66 -23.20 -13.90
CA VAL A 156 -36.59 -23.70 -12.86
C VAL A 156 -37.96 -24.03 -13.45
N LEU A 157 -38.47 -23.20 -14.38
CA LEU A 157 -39.74 -23.46 -15.06
C LEU A 157 -39.66 -24.69 -15.98
N LEU A 158 -38.58 -24.87 -16.74
CA LEU A 158 -38.40 -26.05 -17.60
C LEU A 158 -38.30 -27.35 -16.79
N GLN A 159 -37.67 -27.29 -15.61
CA GLN A 159 -37.64 -28.42 -14.68
C GLN A 159 -39.02 -28.73 -14.09
N LYS A 160 -39.80 -27.69 -13.74
CA LYS A 160 -41.19 -27.83 -13.27
C LYS A 160 -42.08 -28.54 -14.30
N TYR A 161 -41.94 -28.21 -15.59
CA TYR A 161 -42.74 -28.81 -16.67
C TYR A 161 -42.10 -30.07 -17.30
N LYS A 162 -41.07 -30.64 -16.66
CA LYS A 162 -40.41 -31.90 -17.08
C LYS A 162 -39.88 -31.90 -18.52
N SER A 163 -39.42 -30.75 -19.03
CA SER A 163 -38.88 -30.61 -20.39
C SER A 163 -37.36 -30.89 -20.42
N PHE A 164 -36.97 -32.11 -20.80
CA PHE A 164 -35.57 -32.58 -20.80
C PHE A 164 -35.05 -32.95 -22.20
N PRO A 165 -33.73 -32.82 -22.47
CA PRO A 165 -32.68 -32.29 -21.60
C PRO A 165 -32.68 -30.75 -21.54
N ILE A 166 -32.50 -30.17 -20.34
CA ILE A 166 -32.57 -28.71 -20.11
C ILE A 166 -31.40 -27.97 -20.79
N TYR A 167 -30.18 -28.51 -20.73
CA TYR A 167 -28.97 -27.85 -21.24
C TYR A 167 -28.37 -28.57 -22.46
N GLY A 168 -27.74 -27.82 -23.37
CA GLY A 168 -27.09 -28.33 -24.59
C GLY A 168 -27.45 -27.53 -25.84
N LYS A 169 -26.70 -27.70 -26.95
CA LYS A 169 -26.96 -26.99 -28.24
C LYS A 169 -28.33 -27.32 -28.88
N LYS A 170 -28.95 -28.43 -28.47
CA LYS A 170 -30.33 -28.84 -28.84
C LYS A 170 -31.18 -29.11 -27.58
N GLY A 171 -30.83 -28.44 -26.48
CA GLY A 171 -31.52 -28.58 -25.19
C GLY A 171 -32.67 -27.58 -25.07
N THR A 172 -33.65 -27.89 -24.22
CA THR A 172 -34.91 -27.15 -24.12
C THR A 172 -34.72 -25.71 -23.63
N LEU A 173 -33.65 -25.37 -22.90
CA LEU A 173 -33.31 -23.98 -22.55
C LEU A 173 -32.85 -23.17 -23.77
N SER A 174 -32.06 -23.76 -24.67
CA SER A 174 -31.62 -23.08 -25.90
C SER A 174 -32.81 -22.81 -26.81
N GLU A 175 -33.65 -23.83 -27.04
CA GLU A 175 -34.88 -23.71 -27.83
C GLU A 175 -35.84 -22.67 -27.22
N THR A 176 -35.97 -22.64 -25.89
CA THR A 176 -36.80 -21.65 -25.19
C THR A 176 -36.25 -20.22 -25.36
N LEU A 177 -34.93 -20.02 -25.39
CA LEU A 177 -34.35 -18.70 -25.65
C LEU A 177 -34.55 -18.26 -27.11
N ASP A 178 -34.44 -19.19 -28.06
CA ASP A 178 -34.66 -18.94 -29.50
C ASP A 178 -36.14 -18.61 -29.80
N LEU A 179 -37.08 -19.23 -29.08
CA LEU A 179 -38.53 -18.95 -29.18
C LEU A 179 -38.93 -17.61 -28.57
N ASN A 180 -38.10 -17.02 -27.70
CA ASN A 180 -38.38 -15.77 -27.00
C ASN A 180 -37.28 -14.70 -27.25
N PRO A 181 -36.99 -14.34 -28.52
CA PRO A 181 -35.84 -13.50 -28.88
C PRO A 181 -35.97 -12.04 -28.41
N LYS A 182 -37.18 -11.62 -28.03
CA LYS A 182 -37.50 -10.27 -27.54
C LYS A 182 -37.58 -10.17 -26.01
N LYS A 183 -37.16 -11.23 -25.30
CA LYS A 183 -37.05 -11.22 -23.84
C LYS A 183 -36.21 -10.02 -23.39
N LYS A 184 -36.63 -9.33 -22.31
CA LYS A 184 -35.88 -8.18 -21.79
C LYS A 184 -34.42 -8.57 -21.51
N PRO A 185 -33.44 -7.69 -21.84
CA PRO A 185 -32.03 -8.00 -21.71
C PRO A 185 -31.68 -8.22 -20.23
N THR A 186 -31.45 -9.48 -19.87
CA THR A 186 -30.93 -9.91 -18.57
C THR A 186 -29.79 -10.87 -18.81
N LYS A 187 -28.85 -10.96 -17.86
CA LYS A 187 -27.71 -11.88 -17.96
C LYS A 187 -28.16 -13.31 -17.61
N GLY A 188 -28.11 -14.25 -18.56
CA GLY A 188 -28.39 -15.68 -18.34
C GLY A 188 -29.88 -16.05 -18.39
N ASP A 189 -30.32 -16.91 -17.47
CA ASP A 189 -31.68 -17.50 -17.37
C ASP A 189 -32.68 -16.67 -16.54
N LEU A 190 -32.31 -15.43 -16.19
CA LEU A 190 -33.13 -14.48 -15.43
C LEU A 190 -34.30 -13.94 -16.28
N ILE A 191 -35.50 -13.82 -15.72
CA ILE A 191 -36.72 -13.28 -16.37
C ILE A 191 -37.41 -12.24 -15.49
N PHE A 192 -38.07 -11.24 -16.09
CA PHE A 192 -38.75 -10.20 -15.33
C PHE A 192 -40.18 -10.62 -14.96
N PRO A 193 -40.67 -10.27 -13.76
CA PRO A 193 -42.07 -10.52 -13.38
C PRO A 193 -43.05 -9.85 -14.36
N ASN A 194 -44.15 -10.54 -14.66
CA ASN A 194 -45.21 -10.18 -15.62
C ASN A 194 -44.81 -10.22 -17.11
N GLU A 195 -43.64 -10.73 -17.46
CA GLU A 195 -43.26 -11.06 -18.85
C GLU A 195 -44.04 -12.31 -19.34
N LEU A 196 -44.36 -12.39 -20.64
CA LEU A 196 -44.96 -13.59 -21.25
C LEU A 196 -43.87 -14.36 -21.99
N ILE A 197 -43.71 -15.65 -21.68
CA ILE A 197 -42.71 -16.51 -22.31
C ILE A 197 -43.36 -17.78 -22.90
N THR A 198 -42.84 -18.23 -24.04
CA THR A 198 -43.28 -19.47 -24.72
C THR A 198 -42.41 -20.65 -24.30
N LEU A 199 -43.03 -21.76 -23.91
CA LEU A 199 -42.33 -22.98 -23.46
C LEU A 199 -42.86 -24.21 -24.22
N PRO A 200 -42.01 -25.14 -24.68
CA PRO A 200 -42.43 -26.44 -25.19
C PRO A 200 -42.76 -27.39 -24.03
N ILE A 201 -43.93 -28.04 -24.08
CA ILE A 201 -44.40 -29.01 -23.09
C ILE A 201 -45.07 -30.22 -23.77
N SER A 202 -44.98 -31.41 -23.18
CA SER A 202 -45.71 -32.57 -23.70
C SER A 202 -47.20 -32.47 -23.36
N ILE A 203 -48.06 -33.04 -24.22
CA ILE A 203 -49.52 -33.09 -23.99
C ILE A 203 -49.83 -33.87 -22.70
N GLU A 204 -49.01 -34.87 -22.37
CA GLU A 204 -49.12 -35.65 -21.13
C GLU A 204 -48.91 -34.78 -19.88
N VAL A 205 -47.87 -33.95 -19.85
CA VAL A 205 -47.61 -33.05 -18.70
C VAL A 205 -48.64 -31.93 -18.65
N LEU A 206 -49.10 -31.42 -19.80
CA LEU A 206 -50.15 -30.40 -19.87
C LEU A 206 -51.46 -30.88 -19.21
N ASN A 207 -51.83 -32.15 -19.44
CA ASN A 207 -53.03 -32.74 -18.85
C ASN A 207 -52.92 -32.97 -17.33
N GLN A 208 -51.71 -33.08 -16.79
CA GLN A 208 -51.42 -33.26 -15.37
C GLN A 208 -51.42 -31.95 -14.56
N LEU A 209 -51.54 -30.78 -15.20
CA LEU A 209 -51.57 -29.48 -14.50
C LEU A 209 -52.88 -29.24 -13.72
N SER A 210 -52.79 -28.42 -12.67
CA SER A 210 -53.97 -28.04 -11.88
C SER A 210 -54.94 -27.14 -12.67
N GLU A 211 -56.24 -27.20 -12.38
CA GLU A 211 -57.26 -26.42 -13.09
C GLU A 211 -57.04 -24.90 -13.03
N ASN A 212 -56.47 -24.40 -11.93
CA ASN A 212 -56.10 -22.98 -11.81
C ASN A 212 -54.89 -22.60 -12.69
N GLU A 213 -53.95 -23.51 -12.92
CA GLU A 213 -52.82 -23.28 -13.82
C GLU A 213 -53.28 -23.35 -15.28
N LYS A 214 -54.11 -24.34 -15.64
CA LYS A 214 -54.68 -24.52 -16.99
C LYS A 214 -55.45 -23.29 -17.48
N LYS A 215 -56.28 -22.67 -16.63
CA LYS A 215 -57.04 -21.45 -16.96
C LYS A 215 -56.17 -20.23 -17.27
N SER A 216 -54.91 -20.23 -16.82
CA SER A 216 -53.98 -19.12 -17.02
C SER A 216 -53.06 -19.28 -18.23
N LEU A 217 -53.13 -20.43 -18.93
CA LEU A 217 -52.28 -20.77 -20.06
C LEU A 217 -53.03 -20.64 -21.40
N LYS A 218 -52.28 -20.24 -22.42
CA LYS A 218 -52.72 -20.30 -23.83
C LYS A 218 -51.88 -21.35 -24.55
N VAL A 219 -52.52 -22.19 -25.36
CA VAL A 219 -51.89 -23.31 -26.07
C VAL A 219 -51.75 -22.94 -27.54
N ILE A 220 -50.54 -23.12 -28.08
CA ILE A 220 -50.29 -23.00 -29.51
C ILE A 220 -50.12 -24.42 -30.07
N TYR A 221 -50.97 -24.77 -31.04
CA TYR A 221 -50.94 -26.07 -31.72
C TYR A 221 -50.99 -25.87 -33.25
N PHE A 222 -50.57 -26.89 -34.00
CA PHE A 222 -50.57 -26.85 -35.46
C PHE A 222 -51.88 -27.42 -36.03
N ASN A 223 -52.66 -26.60 -36.73
CA ASN A 223 -53.90 -27.03 -37.38
C ASN A 223 -53.58 -27.63 -38.75
N GLU A 224 -53.74 -28.96 -38.90
CA GLU A 224 -53.42 -29.64 -40.15
C GLU A 224 -54.33 -29.26 -41.33
N LYS A 225 -55.57 -28.81 -41.07
CA LYS A 225 -56.51 -28.37 -42.12
C LYS A 225 -56.12 -27.00 -42.70
N GLN A 226 -55.61 -26.08 -41.88
CA GLN A 226 -55.24 -24.73 -42.31
C GLN A 226 -53.73 -24.57 -42.58
N LYS A 227 -52.91 -25.58 -42.24
CA LYS A 227 -51.43 -25.55 -42.32
C LYS A 227 -50.80 -24.33 -41.61
N SER A 228 -51.38 -23.92 -40.49
CA SER A 228 -50.95 -22.77 -39.69
C SER A 228 -50.97 -23.11 -38.19
N HIS A 229 -50.26 -22.31 -37.39
CA HIS A 229 -50.31 -22.40 -35.93
C HIS A 229 -51.44 -21.52 -35.40
N GLU A 230 -52.28 -22.05 -34.52
CA GLU A 230 -53.38 -21.34 -33.86
C GLU A 230 -53.12 -21.24 -32.36
N GLU A 231 -53.43 -20.08 -31.78
CA GLU A 231 -53.39 -19.82 -30.34
C GLU A 231 -54.81 -19.92 -29.78
N ILE A 232 -55.07 -20.91 -28.95
CA ILE A 232 -56.39 -21.17 -28.35
C ILE A 232 -56.29 -21.31 -26.83
N SER A 233 -57.43 -21.14 -26.14
CA SER A 233 -57.52 -21.45 -24.72
C SER A 233 -57.41 -22.97 -24.48
N TYR A 234 -56.96 -23.37 -23.29
CA TYR A 234 -56.88 -24.81 -22.95
C TYR A 234 -58.25 -25.51 -23.04
N SER A 235 -59.35 -24.81 -22.72
CA SER A 235 -60.72 -25.33 -22.86
C SER A 235 -61.12 -25.59 -24.31
N GLU A 236 -60.80 -24.69 -25.25
CA GLU A 236 -61.06 -24.88 -26.69
C GLU A 236 -60.18 -25.98 -27.31
N PHE A 237 -58.96 -26.17 -26.77
CA PHE A 237 -58.06 -27.25 -27.19
C PHE A 237 -58.63 -28.65 -26.86
N LEU A 238 -59.45 -28.76 -25.81
CA LEU A 238 -60.13 -30.01 -25.48
C LEU A 238 -61.39 -30.22 -26.35
N GLU A 239 -62.11 -29.16 -26.70
CA GLU A 239 -63.32 -29.23 -27.54
C GLU A 239 -63.02 -29.56 -29.02
N THR A 240 -61.88 -29.12 -29.54
CA THR A 240 -61.44 -29.42 -30.93
C THR A 240 -61.13 -30.91 -31.19
N LYS A 241 -61.06 -31.75 -30.13
CA LYS A 241 -60.96 -33.22 -30.22
C LYS A 241 -62.34 -33.94 -30.19
N LYS A 242 -63.34 -33.41 -30.89
CA LYS A 242 -64.54 -34.15 -31.28
C LYS A 242 -64.78 -34.06 -32.78
N VAL A 243 -64.09 -34.87 -33.60
CA VAL A 243 -64.63 -35.41 -34.87
C VAL A 243 -63.92 -36.74 -35.17
N GLU A 244 -64.76 -37.71 -35.53
CA GLU A 244 -64.52 -39.04 -36.06
C GLU A 244 -63.42 -39.12 -37.12
N ILE A 245 -62.87 -40.33 -37.30
CA ILE A 245 -62.00 -40.71 -38.42
C ILE A 245 -62.86 -40.80 -39.69
N PRO A 246 -62.72 -39.92 -40.69
CA PRO A 246 -63.27 -40.14 -42.02
C PRO A 246 -62.25 -40.92 -42.87
N PRO A 247 -62.71 -41.77 -43.79
CA PRO A 247 -61.84 -42.67 -44.55
C PRO A 247 -60.91 -41.91 -45.50
N LEU A 248 -59.67 -42.40 -45.64
CA LEU A 248 -58.70 -41.92 -46.63
C LEU A 248 -59.28 -42.03 -48.06
N PRO A 249 -59.28 -40.96 -48.86
CA PRO A 249 -59.36 -41.07 -50.31
C PRO A 249 -58.03 -41.61 -50.87
N LEU A 250 -58.11 -42.61 -51.75
CA LEU A 250 -56.96 -43.11 -52.51
C LEU A 250 -56.43 -42.02 -53.47
N PRO A 251 -55.11 -41.87 -53.65
CA PRO A 251 -54.54 -40.97 -54.65
C PRO A 251 -54.73 -41.48 -56.09
N GLU A 252 -55.09 -40.54 -56.98
CA GLU A 252 -55.15 -40.69 -58.43
C GLU A 252 -53.78 -41.08 -59.04
N THR A 253 -53.79 -42.24 -59.69
CA THR A 253 -53.13 -42.59 -60.97
C THR A 253 -51.84 -41.88 -61.39
N LEU A 254 -50.76 -42.66 -61.45
CA LEU A 254 -49.71 -42.52 -62.47
C LEU A 254 -50.19 -43.15 -63.79
N LYS A 255 -49.89 -42.39 -64.85
CA LYS A 255 -50.12 -42.55 -66.28
C LYS A 255 -50.19 -43.98 -66.85
N GLU A 256 -51.15 -44.11 -67.76
CA GLU A 256 -51.38 -45.18 -68.71
C GLU A 256 -50.17 -45.40 -69.65
N GLU A 257 -49.81 -46.66 -69.88
CA GLU A 257 -49.30 -47.12 -71.17
C GLU A 257 -50.16 -48.28 -71.66
N LYS A 258 -50.64 -48.13 -72.90
CA LYS A 258 -51.50 -49.06 -73.62
C LYS A 258 -50.76 -50.36 -73.97
N PHE A 259 -51.40 -51.49 -73.71
CA PHE A 259 -51.29 -52.66 -74.59
C PHE A 259 -52.67 -53.31 -74.73
N ILE A 260 -53.20 -53.28 -75.95
CA ILE A 260 -54.37 -54.05 -76.38
C ILE A 260 -53.84 -55.35 -77.00
N SER A 261 -54.28 -56.50 -76.51
CA SER A 261 -55.01 -57.45 -77.35
C SER A 261 -55.58 -58.62 -76.55
N LYS A 262 -56.78 -58.99 -76.98
CA LYS A 262 -57.69 -60.02 -76.47
C LYS A 262 -57.02 -61.39 -76.30
N LYS A 263 -57.27 -62.04 -75.16
CA LYS A 263 -57.79 -63.43 -75.10
C LYS A 263 -58.17 -63.83 -73.67
N THR A 264 -59.36 -64.43 -73.57
CA THR A 264 -59.87 -65.33 -72.50
C THR A 264 -59.86 -64.81 -71.05
N LEU A 265 -61.06 -64.56 -70.51
CA LEU A 265 -61.30 -64.23 -69.10
C LEU A 265 -60.91 -65.41 -68.18
N PRO A 266 -60.00 -65.22 -67.20
CA PRO A 266 -59.95 -66.06 -66.01
C PRO A 266 -60.56 -65.29 -64.82
N THR A 267 -61.46 -65.93 -64.11
CA THR A 267 -62.03 -65.48 -62.84
C THR A 267 -61.00 -65.55 -61.70
N LYS A 268 -59.89 -64.80 -61.75
CA LYS A 268 -58.80 -64.86 -60.75
C LYS A 268 -58.28 -63.48 -60.31
N ILE A 269 -57.99 -63.35 -59.02
CA ILE A 269 -57.30 -62.20 -58.40
C ILE A 269 -55.83 -62.26 -58.82
N LYS A 270 -55.18 -61.11 -59.11
CA LYS A 270 -53.72 -61.08 -59.36
C LYS A 270 -53.00 -60.25 -58.30
N LEU A 271 -52.11 -60.89 -57.55
CA LEU A 271 -51.30 -60.29 -56.48
C LEU A 271 -49.95 -59.83 -57.03
N PHE A 272 -49.50 -58.68 -56.54
CA PHE A 272 -48.18 -58.10 -56.74
C PHE A 272 -47.59 -57.75 -55.38
N ILE A 273 -46.31 -58.08 -55.18
CA ILE A 273 -45.60 -57.73 -53.96
C ILE A 273 -44.32 -56.96 -54.28
N LYS A 274 -43.97 -56.01 -53.43
CA LYS A 274 -42.71 -55.28 -53.48
C LYS A 274 -42.18 -55.04 -52.09
N THR A 275 -40.86 -54.97 -51.94
CA THR A 275 -40.23 -54.60 -50.67
C THR A 275 -39.70 -53.18 -50.75
N LYS A 276 -39.91 -52.40 -49.70
CA LYS A 276 -39.27 -51.09 -49.50
C LYS A 276 -39.11 -50.85 -48.00
N ASP A 277 -37.94 -50.37 -47.58
CA ASP A 277 -37.65 -50.01 -46.18
C ASP A 277 -38.02 -51.12 -45.17
N LYS A 278 -37.72 -52.39 -45.52
CA LYS A 278 -37.98 -53.59 -44.69
C LYS A 278 -39.46 -53.89 -44.44
N LYS A 279 -40.33 -53.47 -45.35
CA LYS A 279 -41.77 -53.75 -45.32
C LYS A 279 -42.17 -54.38 -46.64
N ILE A 280 -43.10 -55.32 -46.59
CA ILE A 280 -43.64 -55.96 -47.79
C ILE A 280 -44.96 -55.28 -48.11
N PHE A 281 -45.04 -54.67 -49.29
CA PHE A 281 -46.23 -54.02 -49.80
C PHE A 281 -46.92 -55.00 -50.75
N LEU A 282 -48.12 -55.42 -50.39
CA LEU A 282 -48.98 -56.27 -51.19
C LEU A 282 -50.05 -55.42 -51.85
N ASN A 283 -50.25 -55.62 -53.15
CA ASN A 283 -51.30 -54.96 -53.92
C ASN A 283 -51.90 -55.96 -54.92
N TRP A 284 -53.21 -56.00 -55.06
CA TRP A 284 -53.86 -56.90 -56.01
C TRP A 284 -54.94 -56.20 -56.82
N ILE A 285 -55.11 -56.70 -58.05
CA ILE A 285 -56.10 -56.18 -59.00
C ILE A 285 -57.19 -57.25 -59.20
N ARG A 286 -58.44 -56.80 -59.28
CA ARG A 286 -59.63 -57.60 -59.60
C ARG A 286 -60.35 -57.03 -60.82
N LYS A 287 -61.16 -57.85 -61.52
CA LYS A 287 -61.89 -57.43 -62.73
C LYS A 287 -63.38 -57.11 -62.55
N GLU A 288 -64.05 -57.40 -61.42
CA GLU A 288 -65.48 -57.08 -61.22
C GLU A 288 -65.84 -56.61 -59.80
N ASN A 289 -66.93 -55.83 -59.71
CA ASN A 289 -67.33 -55.03 -58.55
C ASN A 289 -68.39 -55.73 -57.67
N VAL A 290 -68.05 -56.93 -57.18
CA VAL A 290 -68.80 -57.58 -56.10
C VAL A 290 -68.15 -57.15 -54.78
N VAL A 291 -68.93 -56.87 -53.72
CA VAL A 291 -68.35 -56.57 -52.40
C VAL A 291 -67.62 -57.82 -51.94
N LEU A 292 -66.28 -57.78 -51.95
CA LEU A 292 -65.43 -58.92 -51.59
C LEU A 292 -64.67 -58.59 -50.31
N ARG A 293 -64.91 -59.40 -49.27
CA ARG A 293 -63.99 -59.47 -48.15
C ARG A 293 -62.80 -60.33 -48.57
N TYR A 294 -61.58 -59.92 -48.25
CA TYR A 294 -60.36 -60.64 -48.53
C TYR A 294 -59.81 -61.30 -47.27
N GLU A 295 -59.23 -62.48 -47.47
CA GLU A 295 -58.37 -63.17 -46.54
C GLU A 295 -56.97 -63.17 -47.14
N ILE A 296 -56.02 -62.53 -46.47
CA ILE A 296 -54.61 -62.52 -46.88
C ILE A 296 -53.92 -63.63 -46.10
N LYS A 297 -53.30 -64.52 -46.85
CA LYS A 297 -52.53 -65.65 -46.36
C LYS A 297 -51.04 -65.37 -46.49
N LYS A 298 -50.28 -65.68 -45.43
CA LYS A 298 -48.82 -65.54 -45.34
C LYS A 298 -48.21 -66.88 -44.95
N SER A 299 -47.08 -67.22 -45.56
CA SER A 299 -46.27 -68.37 -45.16
C SER A 299 -44.79 -68.02 -45.21
N ILE A 300 -44.00 -68.71 -44.38
CA ILE A 300 -42.53 -68.69 -44.40
C ILE A 300 -41.94 -69.96 -45.04
N ASN A 301 -42.78 -70.95 -45.36
CA ASN A 301 -42.43 -72.21 -46.00
C ASN A 301 -43.22 -72.39 -47.31
N LYS A 302 -42.61 -73.05 -48.29
CA LYS A 302 -43.19 -73.19 -49.64
C LYS A 302 -44.37 -74.18 -49.68
N ASP A 303 -44.50 -75.07 -48.71
CA ASP A 303 -45.38 -76.26 -48.75
C ASP A 303 -46.86 -75.97 -48.40
N ASN A 304 -47.40 -74.82 -48.80
CA ASN A 304 -48.80 -74.44 -48.58
C ASN A 304 -49.27 -74.32 -47.11
N ASP A 305 -48.37 -74.28 -46.14
CA ASP A 305 -48.66 -73.97 -44.72
C ASP A 305 -48.95 -72.47 -44.50
N PHE A 306 -49.94 -71.96 -45.22
CA PHE A 306 -50.36 -70.57 -45.10
C PHE A 306 -51.16 -70.34 -43.82
N ILE A 307 -50.70 -69.40 -42.99
CA ILE A 307 -51.49 -68.82 -41.92
C ILE A 307 -52.29 -67.63 -42.44
N THR A 308 -53.47 -67.39 -41.86
CA THR A 308 -54.23 -66.17 -42.13
C THR A 308 -53.52 -64.99 -41.48
N PHE A 309 -52.93 -64.13 -42.31
CA PHE A 309 -52.25 -62.91 -41.89
C PHE A 309 -53.26 -61.79 -41.58
N GLU A 310 -54.28 -61.64 -42.42
CA GLU A 310 -55.37 -60.69 -42.22
C GLU A 310 -56.66 -61.31 -42.74
N ASN A 311 -57.76 -61.17 -42.00
CA ASN A 311 -59.07 -61.71 -42.38
C ASN A 311 -60.11 -60.59 -42.47
N ASN A 312 -61.14 -60.79 -43.29
CA ASN A 312 -62.22 -59.81 -43.51
C ASN A 312 -61.71 -58.42 -43.95
N PHE A 313 -60.64 -58.37 -44.75
CA PHE A 313 -60.07 -57.13 -45.25
C PHE A 313 -60.87 -56.60 -46.46
N PHE A 314 -61.21 -55.31 -46.48
CA PHE A 314 -62.05 -54.72 -47.55
C PHE A 314 -61.27 -53.85 -48.56
N GLY A 315 -59.95 -53.68 -48.38
CA GLY A 315 -59.09 -52.95 -49.30
C GLY A 315 -58.46 -53.81 -50.40
N ASN A 316 -57.65 -53.21 -51.27
CA ASN A 316 -56.88 -53.89 -52.34
C ASN A 316 -55.35 -53.84 -52.16
N LYS A 317 -54.89 -53.25 -51.05
CA LYS A 317 -53.47 -53.09 -50.72
C LYS A 317 -53.28 -53.20 -49.21
N ILE A 318 -52.28 -53.97 -48.78
CA ILE A 318 -51.88 -54.09 -47.37
C ILE A 318 -50.35 -54.05 -47.26
N ILE A 319 -49.84 -53.65 -46.10
CA ILE A 319 -48.41 -53.62 -45.81
C ILE A 319 -48.16 -54.58 -44.66
N ASP A 320 -47.25 -55.52 -44.87
CA ASP A 320 -46.74 -56.36 -43.80
C ASP A 320 -45.52 -55.69 -43.14
N TYR A 321 -45.71 -55.35 -41.86
CA TYR A 321 -44.71 -54.75 -40.99
C TYR A 321 -43.96 -55.80 -40.14
N GLU A 322 -44.51 -57.02 -40.01
CA GLU A 322 -44.01 -58.10 -39.16
C GLU A 322 -43.17 -59.09 -39.98
N VAL A 323 -42.12 -58.54 -40.59
CA VAL A 323 -41.23 -59.29 -41.48
C VAL A 323 -39.80 -59.21 -40.98
N TYR A 324 -39.08 -60.33 -41.07
CA TYR A 324 -37.71 -60.47 -40.58
C TYR A 324 -36.74 -60.56 -41.76
N LEU A 325 -35.59 -59.88 -41.65
CA LEU A 325 -34.51 -59.95 -42.64
C LEU A 325 -33.99 -61.39 -42.79
N GLY A 326 -33.51 -61.73 -43.98
CA GLY A 326 -32.99 -63.06 -44.31
C GLY A 326 -34.05 -64.15 -44.50
N LYS A 327 -35.34 -63.82 -44.38
CA LYS A 327 -36.46 -64.73 -44.61
C LYS A 327 -37.12 -64.50 -45.98
N ILE A 328 -37.63 -65.58 -46.53
CA ILE A 328 -38.48 -65.62 -47.73
C ILE A 328 -39.93 -65.73 -47.25
N TYR A 329 -40.78 -64.85 -47.78
CA TYR A 329 -42.21 -64.86 -47.51
C TYR A 329 -42.99 -65.20 -48.77
N TYR A 330 -44.03 -66.01 -48.60
CA TYR A 330 -45.01 -66.36 -49.61
C TYR A 330 -46.36 -65.76 -49.22
N TYR A 331 -47.04 -65.13 -50.18
CA TYR A 331 -48.36 -64.55 -49.94
C TYR A 331 -49.37 -65.01 -50.98
N GLN A 332 -50.58 -65.23 -50.51
CA GLN A 332 -51.75 -65.52 -51.33
C GLN A 332 -52.93 -64.69 -50.83
N VAL A 333 -53.77 -64.19 -51.71
CA VAL A 333 -55.00 -63.46 -51.35
C VAL A 333 -56.19 -64.26 -51.83
N ILE A 334 -57.13 -64.50 -50.92
CA ILE A 334 -58.41 -65.18 -51.20
C ILE A 334 -59.53 -64.16 -51.04
N GLY A 335 -60.23 -63.84 -52.11
CA GLY A 335 -61.43 -63.01 -52.08
C GLY A 335 -62.69 -63.85 -51.96
N TYR A 336 -63.66 -63.38 -51.18
CA TYR A 336 -64.97 -64.01 -51.01
C TYR A 336 -66.07 -63.10 -51.53
N ASP A 337 -66.97 -63.60 -52.37
CA ASP A 337 -68.12 -62.82 -52.82
C ASP A 337 -69.24 -62.68 -51.79
N LYS A 338 -70.26 -61.87 -52.13
CA LYS A 338 -71.45 -61.65 -51.30
C LYS A 338 -72.23 -62.93 -50.98
N HIS A 339 -71.98 -64.02 -51.72
CA HIS A 339 -72.56 -65.35 -51.51
C HIS A 339 -71.56 -66.33 -50.87
N GLY A 340 -70.36 -65.87 -50.49
CA GLY A 340 -69.32 -66.66 -49.84
C GLY A 340 -68.43 -67.48 -50.78
N LYS A 341 -68.53 -67.31 -52.12
CA LYS A 341 -67.69 -68.04 -53.08
C LYS A 341 -66.25 -67.53 -53.07
N LYS A 342 -65.29 -68.47 -53.06
CA LYS A 342 -63.84 -68.20 -52.97
C LYS A 342 -63.19 -67.96 -54.34
N TYR A 343 -62.28 -66.99 -54.39
CA TYR A 343 -61.43 -66.67 -55.53
C TYR A 343 -59.99 -66.47 -55.06
N GLU A 344 -59.07 -67.32 -55.50
CA GLU A 344 -57.66 -67.28 -55.05
C GLU A 344 -56.76 -66.51 -56.04
N SER A 345 -55.73 -65.85 -55.50
CA SER A 345 -54.66 -65.24 -56.29
C SER A 345 -53.54 -66.20 -56.65
N ASN A 346 -52.62 -65.77 -57.52
CA ASN A 346 -51.27 -66.32 -57.59
C ASN A 346 -50.57 -66.21 -56.23
N ILE A 347 -49.69 -67.17 -55.95
CA ILE A 347 -48.76 -67.09 -54.81
C ILE A 347 -47.56 -66.27 -55.27
N GLU A 348 -47.28 -65.19 -54.57
CA GLU A 348 -46.10 -64.37 -54.80
C GLU A 348 -45.06 -64.62 -53.72
N LYS A 349 -43.78 -64.71 -54.11
CA LYS A 349 -42.64 -64.91 -53.21
C LYS A 349 -41.75 -63.67 -53.18
N ILE A 350 -41.26 -63.30 -52.00
CA ILE A 350 -40.27 -62.22 -51.87
C ILE A 350 -39.25 -62.56 -50.79
N GLN A 351 -37.98 -62.37 -51.13
CA GLN A 351 -36.86 -62.51 -50.22
C GLN A 351 -36.49 -61.15 -49.67
N LEU A 352 -36.37 -61.04 -48.34
CA LEU A 352 -35.81 -59.85 -47.72
C LEU A 352 -34.28 -59.93 -47.71
N PRO A 353 -33.57 -58.79 -47.74
CA PRO A 353 -32.12 -58.76 -47.65
C PRO A 353 -31.58 -59.53 -46.44
N PRO A 354 -30.32 -59.99 -46.46
CA PRO A 354 -29.69 -60.66 -45.32
C PRO A 354 -29.86 -59.88 -44.02
N SER A 355 -29.79 -60.55 -42.87
CA SER A 355 -29.75 -59.82 -41.59
C SER A 355 -28.57 -58.84 -41.55
N TYR A 356 -28.64 -57.85 -40.65
CA TYR A 356 -27.48 -56.99 -40.40
C TYR A 356 -26.31 -57.82 -39.88
N ILE A 357 -25.10 -57.44 -40.31
CA ILE A 357 -23.86 -57.96 -39.77
C ILE A 357 -23.74 -57.49 -38.32
N LYS A 358 -23.55 -58.44 -37.39
CA LYS A 358 -23.42 -58.20 -35.94
C LYS A 358 -22.04 -58.61 -35.45
N ASN A 359 -21.68 -58.16 -34.26
CA ASN A 359 -20.46 -58.54 -33.53
C ASN A 359 -19.18 -58.38 -34.36
N ILE A 360 -19.07 -57.28 -35.12
CA ILE A 360 -17.87 -56.99 -35.89
C ILE A 360 -16.76 -56.59 -34.91
N THR A 361 -15.72 -57.39 -34.82
CA THR A 361 -14.50 -57.06 -34.07
C THR A 361 -13.33 -56.90 -35.02
N ILE A 362 -12.44 -55.98 -34.69
CA ILE A 362 -11.22 -55.72 -35.48
C ILE A 362 -10.04 -55.68 -34.51
N ASN A 363 -9.16 -56.67 -34.63
CA ASN A 363 -7.95 -56.77 -33.83
C ASN A 363 -6.71 -56.53 -34.69
N ILE A 364 -5.61 -56.17 -34.04
CA ILE A 364 -4.30 -56.09 -34.67
C ILE A 364 -3.55 -57.38 -34.36
N GLU A 365 -3.23 -58.16 -35.40
CA GLU A 365 -2.41 -59.36 -35.32
C GLU A 365 -1.35 -59.26 -36.42
N ASP A 366 -0.08 -59.47 -36.08
CA ASP A 366 1.06 -59.41 -37.01
C ASP A 366 0.99 -58.22 -37.99
N ASN A 367 0.84 -57.00 -37.45
CA ASN A 367 0.74 -55.76 -38.22
C ASN A 367 -0.40 -55.75 -39.26
N SER A 368 -1.42 -56.56 -39.08
CA SER A 368 -2.58 -56.68 -39.97
C SER A 368 -3.87 -56.41 -39.19
N ALA A 369 -4.88 -55.84 -39.86
CA ALA A 369 -6.21 -55.68 -39.27
C ALA A 369 -7.02 -56.97 -39.50
N VAL A 370 -7.26 -57.74 -38.44
CA VAL A 370 -8.03 -58.99 -38.50
C VAL A 370 -9.46 -58.72 -38.05
N PHE A 371 -10.39 -58.96 -38.97
CA PHE A 371 -11.81 -58.76 -38.82
C PHE A 371 -12.49 -60.10 -38.58
N THR A 372 -13.39 -60.15 -37.60
CA THR A 372 -14.32 -61.26 -37.40
C THR A 372 -15.71 -60.70 -37.14
N TRP A 373 -16.74 -61.38 -37.66
CA TRP A 373 -18.14 -60.99 -37.46
C TRP A 373 -19.04 -62.22 -37.42
N ASP A 374 -20.28 -62.03 -36.98
CA ASP A 374 -21.27 -63.10 -37.03
C ASP A 374 -21.77 -63.32 -38.46
N LYS A 375 -21.90 -64.59 -38.85
CA LYS A 375 -22.54 -64.94 -40.13
C LYS A 375 -23.97 -64.40 -40.13
N SER A 376 -24.30 -63.56 -41.11
CA SER A 376 -25.64 -63.01 -41.28
C SER A 376 -26.66 -64.11 -41.59
N GLU A 377 -27.89 -63.95 -41.13
CA GLU A 377 -28.98 -64.87 -41.41
C GLU A 377 -29.52 -64.64 -42.84
N SER A 378 -29.62 -65.73 -43.60
CA SER A 378 -30.26 -65.78 -44.91
C SER A 378 -30.67 -67.22 -45.20
N GLN A 379 -31.82 -67.41 -45.86
CA GLN A 379 -32.27 -68.71 -46.36
C GLN A 379 -31.56 -69.16 -47.64
N THR A 380 -30.71 -68.30 -48.22
CA THR A 380 -29.85 -68.64 -49.37
C THR A 380 -28.37 -68.42 -49.03
N GLU A 381 -27.48 -68.93 -49.87
CA GLU A 381 -26.03 -68.67 -49.77
C GLU A 381 -25.71 -67.18 -49.68
N LEU A 382 -24.64 -66.87 -48.92
CA LEU A 382 -24.19 -65.51 -48.62
C LEU A 382 -22.73 -65.34 -48.99
N THR A 383 -22.40 -64.16 -49.51
CA THR A 383 -21.04 -63.67 -49.63
C THR A 383 -20.85 -62.32 -48.94
N TYR A 384 -19.61 -61.98 -48.62
CA TYR A 384 -19.24 -60.70 -48.01
C TYR A 384 -18.21 -59.95 -48.87
N ASP A 385 -18.45 -58.65 -49.01
CA ASP A 385 -17.52 -57.69 -49.61
C ASP A 385 -17.02 -56.71 -48.55
N ILE A 386 -15.71 -56.46 -48.52
CA ILE A 386 -15.04 -55.61 -47.53
C ILE A 386 -14.47 -54.40 -48.24
N TYR A 387 -14.83 -53.23 -47.71
CA TYR A 387 -14.40 -51.94 -48.24
C TYR A 387 -13.60 -51.18 -47.19
N ARG A 388 -12.66 -50.35 -47.64
CA ARG A 388 -11.85 -49.45 -46.80
C ARG A 388 -11.81 -48.04 -47.35
N SER A 389 -11.79 -47.04 -46.49
CA SER A 389 -11.52 -45.65 -46.84
C SER A 389 -10.69 -44.94 -45.78
N ASN A 390 -10.11 -43.79 -46.14
CA ASN A 390 -9.55 -42.84 -45.18
C ASN A 390 -10.62 -41.83 -44.69
N PHE A 391 -11.85 -41.89 -45.24
CA PHE A 391 -12.95 -40.99 -44.89
C PHE A 391 -14.19 -41.80 -44.47
N GLU A 392 -14.95 -41.30 -43.50
CA GLU A 392 -16.04 -42.04 -42.87
C GLU A 392 -17.20 -42.39 -43.83
N HIS A 393 -17.52 -41.52 -44.78
CA HIS A 393 -18.74 -41.65 -45.60
C HIS A 393 -18.51 -41.68 -47.11
N LYS A 394 -17.27 -41.57 -47.61
CA LYS A 394 -16.97 -41.48 -49.06
C LYS A 394 -15.63 -42.10 -49.41
N GLY A 395 -15.41 -42.42 -50.68
CA GLY A 395 -14.10 -42.89 -51.18
C GLY A 395 -13.71 -44.27 -50.65
N TYR A 396 -14.69 -45.16 -50.50
CA TYR A 396 -14.46 -46.56 -50.12
C TYR A 396 -13.94 -47.34 -51.33
N ILE A 397 -12.80 -47.99 -51.17
CA ILE A 397 -12.22 -48.94 -52.13
C ILE A 397 -12.58 -50.37 -51.69
N LEU A 398 -12.88 -51.23 -52.66
CA LEU A 398 -13.09 -52.66 -52.40
C LEU A 398 -11.74 -53.32 -52.13
N LEU A 399 -11.59 -53.96 -50.96
CA LEU A 399 -10.40 -54.72 -50.60
C LEU A 399 -10.52 -56.18 -51.01
N LYS A 400 -11.69 -56.77 -50.76
CA LYS A 400 -11.97 -58.17 -51.04
C LYS A 400 -13.46 -58.36 -51.27
N ASN A 401 -13.82 -59.21 -52.23
CA ASN A 401 -15.19 -59.59 -52.52
C ASN A 401 -15.40 -61.10 -52.43
N ASN A 402 -16.67 -61.51 -52.42
CA ASN A 402 -17.11 -62.89 -52.49
C ASN A 402 -16.58 -63.79 -51.36
N LEU A 403 -16.37 -63.26 -50.15
CA LEU A 403 -15.97 -64.08 -49.01
C LEU A 403 -17.14 -64.91 -48.49
N THR A 404 -16.92 -66.20 -48.27
CA THR A 404 -17.94 -67.15 -47.77
C THR A 404 -17.85 -67.40 -46.26
N ILE A 405 -16.75 -66.99 -45.64
CA ILE A 405 -16.45 -67.12 -44.21
C ILE A 405 -16.45 -65.72 -43.59
N PRO A 406 -16.99 -65.50 -42.38
CA PRO A 406 -17.11 -64.17 -41.79
C PRO A 406 -15.80 -63.70 -41.11
N ASN A 407 -14.69 -63.80 -41.84
CA ASN A 407 -13.40 -63.30 -41.41
C ASN A 407 -12.64 -62.65 -42.58
N PHE A 408 -11.74 -61.72 -42.26
CA PHE A 408 -10.87 -61.08 -43.24
C PHE A 408 -9.63 -60.51 -42.56
N SER A 409 -8.49 -60.45 -43.26
CA SER A 409 -7.28 -59.81 -42.76
C SER A 409 -6.75 -58.80 -43.78
N ASP A 410 -6.70 -57.52 -43.39
CA ASP A 410 -6.07 -56.47 -44.18
C ASP A 410 -4.60 -56.30 -43.77
N LYS A 411 -3.70 -56.88 -44.58
CA LYS A 411 -2.24 -56.78 -44.40
C LYS A 411 -1.62 -55.51 -45.00
N THR A 412 -2.43 -54.65 -45.62
CA THR A 412 -1.95 -53.45 -46.35
C THR A 412 -2.04 -52.17 -45.52
N ILE A 413 -2.46 -52.27 -44.26
CA ILE A 413 -2.51 -51.14 -43.33
C ILE A 413 -1.08 -50.61 -43.09
N LYS A 414 -0.95 -49.28 -43.07
CA LYS A 414 0.32 -48.62 -42.74
C LYS A 414 0.34 -48.28 -41.26
N PRO A 415 1.52 -48.24 -40.61
CA PRO A 415 1.63 -47.79 -39.22
C PRO A 415 1.14 -46.34 -39.05
N ASP A 416 0.77 -45.98 -37.82
CA ASP A 416 0.31 -44.65 -37.42
C ASP A 416 -0.72 -44.00 -38.38
N SER A 417 -1.67 -44.81 -38.83
CA SER A 417 -2.74 -44.44 -39.74
C SER A 417 -4.10 -44.85 -39.15
N PHE A 418 -5.18 -44.27 -39.66
CA PHE A 418 -6.53 -44.72 -39.36
C PHE A 418 -7.29 -44.95 -40.66
N TYR A 419 -8.23 -45.90 -40.60
CA TYR A 419 -9.05 -46.32 -41.73
C TYR A 419 -10.49 -46.50 -41.26
N PHE A 420 -11.43 -46.38 -42.20
CA PHE A 420 -12.83 -46.73 -42.01
C PHE A 420 -13.17 -47.95 -42.87
N TYR A 421 -13.75 -48.98 -42.26
CA TYR A 421 -14.13 -50.21 -42.94
C TYR A 421 -15.65 -50.37 -43.02
N LYS A 422 -16.12 -51.02 -44.09
CA LYS A 422 -17.50 -51.46 -44.25
C LYS A 422 -17.53 -52.89 -44.74
N ILE A 423 -18.49 -53.66 -44.23
CA ILE A 423 -18.76 -55.03 -44.66
C ILE A 423 -20.14 -55.05 -45.28
N LYS A 424 -20.27 -55.65 -46.46
CA LYS A 424 -21.52 -55.79 -47.20
C LYS A 424 -21.84 -57.27 -47.35
N ALA A 425 -22.94 -57.72 -46.76
CA ALA A 425 -23.45 -59.07 -46.93
C ALA A 425 -24.38 -59.11 -48.14
N ILE A 426 -24.21 -60.08 -49.03
CA ILE A 426 -24.94 -60.19 -50.31
C ILE A 426 -25.49 -61.62 -50.42
N ASP A 427 -26.77 -61.76 -50.74
CA ASP A 427 -27.39 -63.05 -51.02
C ASP A 427 -27.35 -63.43 -52.52
N LYS A 428 -27.75 -64.66 -52.84
CA LYS A 428 -27.80 -65.18 -54.21
C LYS A 428 -28.72 -64.38 -55.15
N GLU A 429 -29.76 -63.76 -54.61
CA GLU A 429 -30.72 -62.90 -55.34
C GLU A 429 -30.21 -61.45 -55.47
N LYS A 430 -28.97 -61.17 -55.05
CA LYS A 430 -28.29 -59.87 -55.05
C LYS A 430 -28.90 -58.83 -54.10
N ASN A 431 -29.70 -59.25 -53.12
CA ASN A 431 -30.08 -58.35 -52.02
C ASN A 431 -28.89 -58.19 -51.07
N ALA A 432 -28.71 -56.99 -50.52
CA ALA A 432 -27.57 -56.70 -49.69
C ALA A 432 -27.90 -55.87 -48.45
N THR A 433 -27.11 -56.09 -47.40
CA THR A 433 -27.05 -55.23 -46.20
C THR A 433 -25.62 -54.79 -45.95
N GLU A 434 -25.46 -53.55 -45.49
CA GLU A 434 -24.16 -52.96 -45.20
C GLU A 434 -24.02 -52.67 -43.70
N SER A 435 -22.81 -52.85 -43.17
CA SER A 435 -22.46 -52.40 -41.83
C SER A 435 -22.33 -50.87 -41.77
N SER A 436 -22.42 -50.31 -40.57
CA SER A 436 -21.95 -48.94 -40.34
C SER A 436 -20.42 -48.87 -40.56
N PRO A 437 -19.87 -47.71 -40.96
CA PRO A 437 -18.42 -47.46 -40.95
C PRO A 437 -17.79 -47.80 -39.60
N ILE A 438 -16.71 -48.57 -39.61
CA ILE A 438 -15.94 -48.88 -38.39
C ILE A 438 -14.59 -48.20 -38.49
N LYS A 439 -14.32 -47.27 -37.58
CA LYS A 439 -13.04 -46.60 -37.48
C LYS A 439 -12.02 -47.51 -36.78
N PHE A 440 -10.87 -47.69 -37.41
CA PHE A 440 -9.79 -48.53 -36.92
C PHE A 440 -8.48 -47.75 -36.97
N TYR A 441 -7.70 -47.77 -35.88
CA TYR A 441 -6.34 -47.24 -35.87
C TYR A 441 -5.34 -48.39 -35.98
N SER A 442 -4.40 -48.26 -36.90
CA SER A 442 -3.30 -49.21 -37.12
C SER A 442 -2.29 -49.18 -35.97
N PHE A 443 -1.36 -50.14 -35.95
CA PHE A 443 -0.24 -50.22 -35.01
C PHE A 443 0.71 -49.00 -35.09
N PRO A 444 1.46 -48.70 -33.99
CA PRO A 444 2.51 -47.67 -33.98
C PRO A 444 3.67 -47.98 -34.93
N GLU A 445 4.30 -46.94 -35.49
CA GLU A 445 5.56 -47.08 -36.24
C GLU A 445 6.71 -47.55 -35.32
N GLU A 446 7.73 -48.18 -35.91
CA GLU A 446 8.92 -48.59 -35.16
C GLU A 446 9.67 -47.39 -34.59
N VAL A 447 10.04 -47.48 -33.31
CA VAL A 447 10.77 -46.42 -32.60
C VAL A 447 12.24 -46.81 -32.51
N LYS A 448 13.10 -46.00 -33.11
CA LYS A 448 14.56 -46.08 -32.96
C LYS A 448 15.02 -44.96 -32.03
N LEU A 449 15.38 -45.32 -30.80
CA LEU A 449 15.82 -44.42 -29.75
C LEU A 449 17.34 -44.23 -29.81
N THR A 450 17.77 -42.97 -29.70
CA THR A 450 19.18 -42.56 -29.54
C THR A 450 19.33 -41.66 -28.31
N THR A 451 20.51 -41.68 -27.71
CA THR A 451 20.83 -40.91 -26.50
C THR A 451 22.12 -40.13 -26.64
N TYR A 452 22.14 -38.93 -26.06
CA TYR A 452 23.33 -38.10 -25.95
C TYR A 452 23.45 -37.59 -24.50
N LEU A 453 24.60 -37.84 -23.88
CA LEU A 453 24.91 -37.21 -22.60
C LEU A 453 25.20 -35.72 -22.83
N LYS A 454 24.44 -34.86 -22.15
CA LYS A 454 24.74 -33.44 -22.00
C LYS A 454 25.13 -33.19 -20.55
N LYS A 455 25.73 -32.02 -20.27
CA LYS A 455 26.35 -31.70 -18.96
C LYS A 455 25.48 -32.13 -17.77
N ASP A 456 24.18 -31.82 -17.81
CA ASP A 456 23.27 -32.00 -16.67
C ASP A 456 22.00 -32.82 -17.00
N TYR A 457 21.95 -33.47 -18.16
CA TYR A 457 20.80 -34.30 -18.56
C TYR A 457 21.16 -35.28 -19.68
N VAL A 458 20.36 -36.34 -19.82
CA VAL A 458 20.40 -37.21 -20.99
C VAL A 458 19.37 -36.70 -22.00
N TYR A 459 19.83 -36.33 -23.19
CA TYR A 459 18.96 -36.00 -24.31
C TYR A 459 18.58 -37.28 -25.05
N LEU A 460 17.28 -37.55 -25.16
CA LEU A 460 16.73 -38.73 -25.83
C LEU A 460 15.94 -38.28 -27.04
N GLU A 461 16.24 -38.84 -28.20
CA GLU A 461 15.49 -38.58 -29.42
C GLU A 461 15.22 -39.86 -30.20
N TRP A 462 14.19 -39.83 -31.04
CA TRP A 462 13.82 -40.95 -31.88
C TRP A 462 13.32 -40.48 -33.24
N ASN A 463 13.11 -41.43 -34.16
CA ASN A 463 12.63 -41.15 -35.51
C ASN A 463 11.32 -40.33 -35.47
N LYS A 464 11.37 -39.16 -36.11
CA LYS A 464 10.26 -38.22 -36.18
C LYS A 464 9.14 -38.76 -37.07
N ASN A 465 7.95 -38.98 -36.49
CA ASN A 465 6.76 -39.32 -37.26
C ASN A 465 6.12 -38.05 -37.84
N LEU A 466 6.12 -37.92 -39.17
CA LEU A 466 5.62 -36.73 -39.88
C LEU A 466 4.14 -36.86 -40.31
N ARG A 467 3.53 -38.04 -40.16
CA ARG A 467 2.30 -38.35 -40.90
C ARG A 467 1.03 -38.02 -40.13
N ASN A 468 0.88 -38.38 -38.86
CA ASN A 468 -0.39 -38.15 -38.14
C ASN A 468 -0.32 -37.96 -36.61
N ASN A 469 0.85 -37.99 -35.94
CA ASN A 469 1.01 -37.85 -34.47
C ASN A 469 -0.04 -38.63 -33.63
N LEU A 470 -0.40 -39.84 -34.05
CA LEU A 470 -1.40 -40.65 -33.36
C LEU A 470 -0.82 -41.38 -32.15
N SER A 471 0.49 -41.66 -32.18
CA SER A 471 1.19 -42.33 -31.08
C SER A 471 1.71 -41.34 -30.04
N SER A 472 1.68 -41.77 -28.78
CA SER A 472 2.36 -41.14 -27.65
C SER A 472 3.41 -42.09 -27.08
N TYR A 473 4.46 -41.56 -26.48
CA TYR A 473 5.59 -42.35 -26.01
C TYR A 473 5.74 -42.28 -24.48
N ASP A 474 5.99 -43.42 -23.87
CA ASP A 474 6.36 -43.52 -22.45
C ASP A 474 7.84 -43.87 -22.34
N LEU A 475 8.61 -43.02 -21.66
CA LEU A 475 10.03 -43.20 -21.40
C LEU A 475 10.26 -43.96 -20.11
N PHE A 476 11.02 -45.04 -20.20
CA PHE A 476 11.45 -45.83 -19.06
C PHE A 476 12.97 -45.78 -18.92
N ARG A 477 13.44 -45.85 -17.66
CA ARG A 477 14.86 -45.87 -17.30
C ARG A 477 15.12 -46.94 -16.23
N SER A 478 16.24 -47.63 -16.33
CA SER A 478 16.76 -48.52 -15.30
C SER A 478 18.24 -48.26 -15.03
N LYS A 479 18.73 -48.69 -13.87
CA LYS A 479 20.16 -48.80 -13.54
C LYS A 479 20.74 -50.17 -13.93
N GLU A 480 19.89 -51.13 -14.29
CA GLU A 480 20.25 -52.47 -14.76
C GLU A 480 19.82 -52.63 -16.21
N ASN A 481 20.54 -53.44 -16.99
CA ASN A 481 20.28 -53.59 -18.42
C ASN A 481 18.93 -54.27 -18.74
N GLU A 482 18.52 -55.23 -17.92
CA GLU A 482 17.35 -56.09 -18.22
C GLU A 482 16.13 -55.82 -17.34
N ASN A 483 16.32 -55.47 -16.08
CA ASN A 483 15.25 -55.40 -15.08
C ASN A 483 15.05 -53.97 -14.57
N ASN A 484 14.02 -53.78 -13.73
CA ASN A 484 13.84 -52.57 -12.90
C ASN A 484 13.66 -51.25 -13.67
N TYR A 485 13.00 -51.31 -14.82
CA TYR A 485 12.64 -50.11 -15.58
C TYR A 485 11.51 -49.32 -14.90
N GLU A 486 11.82 -48.10 -14.50
CA GLU A 486 10.87 -47.14 -13.94
C GLU A 486 10.39 -46.16 -15.02
N LEU A 487 9.12 -45.77 -14.94
CA LEU A 487 8.54 -44.77 -15.83
C LEU A 487 9.02 -43.37 -15.42
N ILE A 488 9.80 -42.74 -16.28
CA ILE A 488 10.33 -41.38 -16.06
C ILE A 488 9.35 -40.33 -16.58
N GLN A 489 8.75 -40.58 -17.74
CA GLN A 489 7.85 -39.63 -18.36
C GLN A 489 6.85 -40.35 -19.27
N ALA A 490 5.57 -39.98 -19.16
CA ALA A 490 4.48 -40.59 -19.91
C ALA A 490 3.90 -39.65 -20.96
N ASN A 491 3.21 -40.23 -21.95
CA ASN A 491 2.41 -39.52 -22.95
C ASN A 491 3.18 -38.44 -23.73
N ILE A 492 4.46 -38.67 -24.00
CA ILE A 492 5.29 -37.75 -24.78
C ILE A 492 4.72 -37.70 -26.20
N LYS A 493 4.35 -36.52 -26.68
CA LYS A 493 3.85 -36.31 -28.05
C LYS A 493 4.91 -35.82 -29.03
N ASN A 494 6.08 -35.44 -28.51
CA ASN A 494 7.21 -34.99 -29.31
C ASN A 494 8.09 -36.19 -29.71
N TYR A 495 9.05 -35.98 -30.60
CA TYR A 495 10.02 -37.02 -31.01
C TYR A 495 11.33 -36.99 -30.20
N PHE A 496 11.35 -36.20 -29.12
CA PHE A 496 12.48 -36.11 -28.20
C PHE A 496 12.00 -35.79 -26.78
N THR A 497 12.86 -36.09 -25.81
CA THR A 497 12.73 -35.64 -24.43
C THR A 497 14.10 -35.50 -23.74
N ARG A 498 14.09 -35.01 -22.50
CA ARG A 498 15.28 -34.80 -21.67
C ARG A 498 15.05 -35.38 -20.29
N ASP A 499 15.95 -36.25 -19.85
CA ASP A 499 15.98 -36.72 -18.47
C ASP A 499 17.00 -35.91 -17.66
N TYR A 500 16.49 -34.99 -16.84
CA TYR A 500 17.26 -34.18 -15.90
C TYR A 500 17.46 -34.85 -14.54
N SER A 501 16.80 -35.99 -14.28
CA SER A 501 16.80 -36.67 -12.97
C SER A 501 17.96 -37.68 -12.82
N ILE A 502 18.98 -37.55 -13.65
CA ILE A 502 20.13 -38.44 -13.67
C ILE A 502 21.07 -38.14 -12.51
N GLN A 503 21.63 -39.19 -11.92
CA GLN A 503 22.74 -39.08 -10.98
C GLN A 503 24.05 -39.18 -11.74
N LYS A 504 25.08 -38.48 -11.25
CA LYS A 504 26.45 -38.53 -11.78
C LYS A 504 27.09 -39.89 -11.44
N ASN A 505 28.06 -40.33 -12.23
CA ASN A 505 28.73 -41.63 -12.13
C ASN A 505 27.79 -42.86 -12.03
N GLN A 506 26.67 -42.80 -12.75
CA GLN A 506 25.69 -43.87 -12.85
C GLN A 506 25.49 -44.26 -14.31
N THR A 507 25.52 -45.56 -14.59
CA THR A 507 25.04 -46.11 -15.87
C THR A 507 23.52 -46.23 -15.83
N TYR A 508 22.87 -45.72 -16.87
CA TYR A 508 21.44 -45.82 -17.08
C TYR A 508 21.12 -46.47 -18.42
N TYR A 509 20.07 -47.28 -18.42
CA TYR A 509 19.51 -47.91 -19.61
C TYR A 509 18.12 -47.33 -19.87
N TYR A 510 17.85 -46.90 -21.09
CA TYR A 510 16.57 -46.32 -21.48
C TYR A 510 15.87 -47.16 -22.53
N LYS A 511 14.53 -47.18 -22.46
CA LYS A 511 13.65 -47.68 -23.53
C LYS A 511 12.39 -46.83 -23.63
N LEU A 512 11.76 -46.81 -24.80
CA LEU A 512 10.48 -46.17 -25.04
C LEU A 512 9.41 -47.20 -25.37
N ILE A 513 8.18 -46.92 -24.95
CA ILE A 513 6.99 -47.65 -25.38
C ILE A 513 6.07 -46.70 -26.14
N ALA A 514 5.91 -46.89 -27.44
CA ALA A 514 4.93 -46.19 -28.25
C ALA A 514 3.53 -46.77 -28.01
N LYS A 515 2.54 -45.91 -27.85
CA LYS A 515 1.14 -46.25 -27.62
C LYS A 515 0.24 -45.47 -28.57
N ASN A 516 -0.63 -46.16 -29.29
CA ASN A 516 -1.66 -45.54 -30.12
C ASN A 516 -3.03 -45.53 -29.38
N PRO A 517 -4.07 -44.88 -29.95
CA PRO A 517 -5.42 -44.87 -29.38
C PRO A 517 -6.10 -46.25 -29.34
N SER A 518 -5.63 -47.22 -30.14
CA SER A 518 -6.05 -48.63 -30.09
C SER A 518 -5.38 -49.43 -28.97
N SER A 519 -4.64 -48.77 -28.06
CA SER A 519 -3.90 -49.38 -26.95
C SER A 519 -2.83 -50.41 -27.36
N VAL A 520 -2.43 -50.42 -28.63
CA VAL A 520 -1.32 -51.24 -29.11
C VAL A 520 -0.01 -50.59 -28.68
N LYS A 521 0.86 -51.41 -28.09
CA LYS A 521 2.16 -51.00 -27.58
C LYS A 521 3.27 -51.56 -28.46
N LYS A 522 4.28 -50.74 -28.75
CA LYS A 522 5.51 -51.18 -29.42
C LYS A 522 6.73 -50.63 -28.67
N GLU A 523 7.65 -51.51 -28.29
CA GLU A 523 8.89 -51.12 -27.60
C GLU A 523 9.96 -50.67 -28.60
N SER A 524 10.81 -49.72 -28.20
CA SER A 524 12.01 -49.31 -28.94
C SER A 524 13.20 -50.23 -28.67
N ASN A 525 14.32 -49.99 -29.34
CA ASN A 525 15.62 -50.49 -28.87
C ASN A 525 15.97 -49.90 -27.48
N LYS A 526 16.79 -50.64 -26.73
CA LYS A 526 17.43 -50.15 -25.50
C LYS A 526 18.68 -49.35 -25.85
N VAL A 527 19.00 -48.36 -25.03
CA VAL A 527 20.20 -47.53 -25.16
C VAL A 527 20.85 -47.35 -23.80
N GLU A 528 22.18 -47.35 -23.77
CA GLU A 528 22.99 -47.20 -22.57
C GLU A 528 23.65 -45.81 -22.55
N VAL A 529 23.70 -45.20 -21.36
CA VAL A 529 24.47 -43.98 -21.13
C VAL A 529 25.15 -44.03 -19.76
N LYS A 530 26.46 -43.81 -19.74
CA LYS A 530 27.25 -43.62 -18.52
C LYS A 530 27.39 -42.14 -18.25
N THR A 531 26.91 -41.69 -17.10
CA THR A 531 26.99 -40.28 -16.69
C THR A 531 28.37 -39.93 -16.13
N SER A 532 28.82 -38.69 -16.30
CA SER A 532 30.12 -38.19 -15.81
C SER A 532 30.16 -38.13 -14.28
N PHE A 533 31.38 -38.13 -13.70
CA PHE A 533 31.61 -37.95 -12.27
C PHE A 533 31.19 -36.56 -11.77
N ASP A 534 31.01 -36.44 -10.45
CA ASP A 534 30.88 -35.13 -9.79
C ASP A 534 32.17 -34.34 -9.92
N ASP A 535 32.06 -33.02 -10.09
CA ASP A 535 33.20 -32.11 -10.02
C ASP A 535 33.78 -32.14 -8.59
N LEU A 536 35.11 -32.10 -8.49
CA LEU A 536 35.81 -31.98 -7.21
C LEU A 536 35.84 -30.51 -6.79
N PHE A 537 35.13 -30.15 -5.73
CA PHE A 537 35.04 -28.79 -5.23
C PHE A 537 35.80 -28.65 -3.91
N LEU A 538 36.91 -27.91 -3.99
CA LEU A 538 37.78 -27.59 -2.88
C LEU A 538 37.37 -26.26 -2.24
N GLN A 539 37.36 -26.24 -0.90
CA GLN A 539 37.14 -25.09 -0.05
C GLN A 539 38.31 -24.92 0.91
N ILE A 540 38.55 -23.67 1.34
CA ILE A 540 39.65 -23.29 2.22
C ILE A 540 39.15 -22.37 3.34
N THR A 541 39.67 -22.58 4.53
CA THR A 541 39.36 -21.79 5.73
C THR A 541 40.60 -21.60 6.57
N GLU A 542 40.82 -20.39 7.09
CA GLU A 542 41.88 -20.12 8.07
C GLU A 542 41.43 -20.56 9.46
N GLN A 543 42.34 -21.22 10.19
CA GLN A 543 42.25 -21.46 11.63
C GLN A 543 43.39 -20.70 12.33
N ASP A 544 43.36 -20.66 13.67
CA ASP A 544 44.32 -19.88 14.48
C ASP A 544 45.80 -20.18 14.10
N LYS A 545 46.14 -21.46 13.94
CA LYS A 545 47.51 -21.95 13.66
C LYS A 545 47.65 -22.83 12.40
N SER A 546 46.61 -22.94 11.58
CA SER A 546 46.60 -23.81 10.41
C SER A 546 45.66 -23.30 9.32
N ILE A 547 45.81 -23.83 8.12
CA ILE A 547 44.82 -23.71 7.05
C ILE A 547 44.08 -25.05 6.93
N LYS A 548 42.76 -25.01 7.07
CA LYS A 548 41.91 -26.16 6.81
C LYS A 548 41.35 -26.09 5.40
N ILE A 549 41.70 -27.07 4.58
CA ILE A 549 41.08 -27.31 3.28
C ILE A 549 40.18 -28.53 3.35
N TYR A 550 39.08 -28.51 2.61
CA TYR A 550 38.14 -29.61 2.56
C TYR A 550 37.39 -29.61 1.25
N TRP A 551 36.94 -30.78 0.82
CA TRP A 551 36.25 -30.97 -0.45
C TRP A 551 35.06 -31.90 -0.32
N ASN A 552 34.20 -31.88 -1.32
CA ASN A 552 33.05 -32.78 -1.39
C ASN A 552 33.49 -34.24 -1.36
N LYS A 553 32.79 -35.05 -0.56
CA LYS A 553 33.02 -36.49 -0.46
C LYS A 553 32.28 -37.20 -1.58
N PHE A 554 32.97 -38.03 -2.35
CA PHE A 554 32.32 -38.96 -3.26
C PHE A 554 31.65 -40.09 -2.47
N HIS A 555 30.33 -40.19 -2.56
CA HIS A 555 29.55 -41.20 -1.84
C HIS A 555 29.59 -42.56 -2.56
N GLY A 556 29.75 -43.65 -1.80
CA GLY A 556 29.58 -45.02 -2.30
C GLY A 556 30.79 -45.66 -3.00
N LEU A 557 31.97 -45.06 -2.96
CA LEU A 557 33.19 -45.56 -3.61
C LEU A 557 34.25 -45.96 -2.57
N SER A 558 34.80 -47.17 -2.68
CA SER A 558 35.74 -47.74 -1.70
C SER A 558 37.23 -47.51 -2.03
N ASN A 559 37.57 -47.01 -3.22
CA ASN A 559 38.95 -46.92 -3.73
C ASN A 559 39.31 -45.50 -4.20
N ILE A 560 39.09 -44.48 -3.36
CA ILE A 560 39.46 -43.10 -3.68
C ILE A 560 40.66 -42.67 -2.85
N SER A 561 41.64 -42.04 -3.50
CA SER A 561 42.71 -41.32 -2.83
C SER A 561 42.84 -39.89 -3.38
N TYR A 562 43.38 -38.99 -2.56
CA TYR A 562 43.55 -37.58 -2.88
C TYR A 562 45.02 -37.18 -2.77
N ASN A 563 45.51 -36.42 -3.75
CA ASN A 563 46.80 -35.73 -3.66
C ASN A 563 46.55 -34.24 -3.40
N ILE A 564 47.17 -33.72 -2.34
CA ILE A 564 47.09 -32.30 -1.96
C ILE A 564 48.35 -31.61 -2.46
N LEU A 565 48.16 -30.57 -3.27
CA LEU A 565 49.23 -29.73 -3.79
C LEU A 565 49.10 -28.29 -3.25
N LYS A 566 50.23 -27.65 -2.99
CA LYS A 566 50.35 -26.28 -2.46
C LYS A 566 51.39 -25.49 -3.25
N LYS A 567 51.19 -24.19 -3.35
CA LYS A 567 52.24 -23.24 -3.74
C LYS A 567 52.14 -21.94 -2.95
N ASP A 568 53.28 -21.27 -2.81
CA ASP A 568 53.47 -20.11 -1.94
C ASP A 568 53.41 -18.75 -2.68
N ASN A 569 53.17 -18.77 -4.00
CA ASN A 569 52.98 -17.58 -4.84
C ASN A 569 52.21 -17.96 -6.13
N VAL A 570 51.62 -16.99 -6.83
CA VAL A 570 50.93 -17.18 -8.12
C VAL A 570 51.87 -17.78 -9.17
N ASN A 571 53.13 -17.35 -9.21
CA ASN A 571 54.10 -17.71 -10.25
C ASN A 571 54.93 -18.97 -9.97
N SER A 572 54.76 -19.60 -8.80
CA SER A 572 55.46 -20.85 -8.48
C SER A 572 54.67 -22.08 -8.93
N GLU A 573 55.37 -23.18 -9.16
CA GLU A 573 54.75 -24.47 -9.47
C GLU A 573 54.11 -25.10 -8.22
N PHE A 574 53.04 -25.87 -8.42
CA PHE A 574 52.39 -26.62 -7.35
C PHE A 574 53.30 -27.76 -6.85
N LYS A 575 53.62 -27.74 -5.57
CA LYS A 575 54.37 -28.81 -4.88
C LYS A 575 53.42 -29.76 -4.18
N LEU A 576 53.73 -31.05 -4.20
CA LEU A 576 52.97 -32.07 -3.47
C LEU A 576 53.19 -31.90 -1.96
N VAL A 577 52.11 -31.71 -1.21
CA VAL A 577 52.13 -31.63 0.27
C VAL A 577 51.80 -32.98 0.88
N ARG A 578 50.86 -33.70 0.28
CA ARG A 578 50.43 -35.01 0.77
C ARG A 578 49.91 -35.86 -0.38
N GLU A 579 50.32 -37.12 -0.39
CA GLU A 579 49.92 -38.11 -1.38
C GLU A 579 48.95 -39.13 -0.77
N ASN A 580 48.10 -39.73 -1.61
CA ASN A 580 47.25 -40.87 -1.27
C ASN A 580 46.39 -40.67 -0.01
N PHE A 581 45.97 -39.42 0.22
CA PHE A 581 45.18 -39.03 1.37
C PHE A 581 43.76 -39.60 1.26
N ARG A 582 43.19 -40.10 2.36
CA ARG A 582 41.87 -40.77 2.35
C ARG A 582 40.74 -39.98 3.00
N SER A 583 41.07 -38.92 3.73
CA SER A 583 40.08 -38.00 4.28
C SER A 583 39.75 -36.92 3.25
N ASN A 584 38.55 -36.35 3.30
CA ASN A 584 38.15 -35.21 2.47
C ASN A 584 38.42 -33.86 3.16
N ILE A 585 39.20 -33.87 4.25
CA ILE A 585 39.57 -32.73 5.08
C ILE A 585 41.05 -32.84 5.41
N PHE A 586 41.82 -31.80 5.09
CA PHE A 586 43.25 -31.68 5.38
C PHE A 586 43.54 -30.36 6.11
N GLU A 587 44.35 -30.43 7.16
CA GLU A 587 44.81 -29.27 7.92
C GLU A 587 46.33 -29.10 7.71
N ASP A 588 46.71 -27.94 7.17
CA ASP A 588 48.10 -27.54 6.94
C ASP A 588 48.59 -26.64 8.08
N PHE A 589 49.51 -27.15 8.90
CA PHE A 589 50.14 -26.42 10.00
C PHE A 589 51.43 -25.69 9.59
N ASN A 590 51.97 -25.96 8.39
CA ASN A 590 53.23 -25.38 7.92
C ASN A 590 52.96 -24.07 7.15
N ILE A 591 52.41 -23.10 7.88
CA ILE A 591 51.97 -21.82 7.35
C ILE A 591 52.59 -20.66 8.13
N GLU A 592 52.97 -19.60 7.42
CA GLU A 592 53.51 -18.37 8.01
C GLU A 592 52.51 -17.23 7.80
N LYS A 593 52.22 -16.48 8.86
CA LYS A 593 51.32 -15.31 8.81
C LYS A 593 51.90 -14.25 7.87
N GLY A 594 51.04 -13.66 7.04
CA GLY A 594 51.44 -12.67 6.04
C GLY A 594 51.69 -13.23 4.63
N ASN A 595 51.68 -14.55 4.44
CA ASN A 595 51.83 -15.18 3.11
C ASN A 595 50.48 -15.52 2.45
N GLU A 596 50.50 -15.68 1.13
CA GLU A 596 49.38 -16.19 0.34
C GLU A 596 49.68 -17.64 -0.08
N TYR A 597 48.73 -18.53 0.17
CA TYR A 597 48.86 -19.94 -0.17
C TYR A 597 47.76 -20.35 -1.15
N PHE A 598 48.13 -21.14 -2.15
CA PHE A 598 47.21 -21.72 -3.14
C PHE A 598 47.19 -23.22 -2.99
N TYR A 599 46.00 -23.82 -2.95
CA TYR A 599 45.81 -25.26 -2.85
C TYR A 599 45.04 -25.80 -4.05
N LYS A 600 45.45 -26.99 -4.49
CA LYS A 600 44.74 -27.82 -5.46
C LYS A 600 44.71 -29.24 -4.93
N VAL A 601 43.59 -29.93 -5.09
CA VAL A 601 43.47 -31.34 -4.75
C VAL A 601 43.19 -32.11 -6.04
N THR A 602 43.84 -33.25 -6.23
CA THR A 602 43.50 -34.18 -7.29
C THR A 602 42.98 -35.47 -6.70
N THR A 603 41.88 -35.98 -7.25
CA THR A 603 41.30 -37.27 -6.88
C THR A 603 41.76 -38.33 -7.87
N ILE A 604 42.19 -39.48 -7.37
CA ILE A 604 42.55 -40.65 -8.17
C ILE A 604 41.52 -41.73 -7.89
N PHE A 605 40.85 -42.20 -8.94
CA PHE A 605 39.88 -43.31 -8.89
C PHE A 605 39.99 -44.15 -10.17
N ASN A 606 40.40 -45.43 -10.04
CA ASN A 606 40.56 -46.36 -11.16
C ASN A 606 41.31 -45.74 -12.37
N ASP A 607 42.47 -45.14 -12.11
CA ASP A 607 43.34 -44.44 -13.08
C ASP A 607 42.81 -43.13 -13.69
N ASP A 608 41.56 -42.73 -13.40
CA ASP A 608 41.04 -41.40 -13.74
C ASP A 608 41.51 -40.35 -12.72
N ILE A 609 42.01 -39.22 -13.22
CA ILE A 609 42.46 -38.07 -12.41
C ILE A 609 41.46 -36.91 -12.58
N ILE A 610 40.84 -36.51 -11.46
CA ILE A 610 39.93 -35.35 -11.42
C ILE A 610 40.59 -34.26 -10.59
N GLU A 611 40.77 -33.08 -11.18
CA GLU A 611 41.32 -31.91 -10.48
C GLU A 611 40.22 -31.07 -9.81
N SER A 612 40.52 -30.49 -8.66
CA SER A 612 39.66 -29.50 -8.02
C SER A 612 39.83 -28.12 -8.65
N ASN A 613 38.92 -27.20 -8.32
CA ASN A 613 39.23 -25.77 -8.42
C ASN A 613 40.47 -25.43 -7.56
N ILE A 614 41.20 -24.40 -7.97
CA ILE A 614 42.26 -23.81 -7.15
C ILE A 614 41.61 -22.87 -6.15
N VAL A 615 41.97 -23.02 -4.88
CA VAL A 615 41.59 -22.07 -3.82
C VAL A 615 42.82 -21.37 -3.29
N ASN A 616 42.68 -20.13 -2.86
CA ASN A 616 43.74 -19.39 -2.20
C ASN A 616 43.27 -18.77 -0.89
N ILE A 617 44.23 -18.52 -0.01
CA ILE A 617 43.98 -17.75 1.20
C ILE A 617 45.18 -16.85 1.48
N LYS A 618 44.88 -15.58 1.75
CA LYS A 618 45.86 -14.58 2.17
C LYS A 618 45.80 -14.48 3.69
N LEU A 619 46.87 -14.90 4.35
CA LEU A 619 46.96 -14.80 5.79
C LEU A 619 47.34 -13.37 6.17
N LYS A 620 46.66 -12.82 7.18
CA LYS A 620 46.97 -11.48 7.69
C LYS A 620 48.38 -11.44 8.29
N PRO A 621 49.11 -10.31 8.19
CA PRO A 621 50.40 -10.15 8.86
C PRO A 621 50.25 -10.25 10.39
N LYS A 622 51.34 -10.55 11.10
CA LYS A 622 51.31 -10.60 12.57
C LYS A 622 50.89 -9.23 13.13
N THR A 623 49.99 -9.25 14.11
CA THR A 623 49.57 -8.05 14.85
C THR A 623 50.75 -7.52 15.66
N ILE A 624 50.92 -6.20 15.65
CA ILE A 624 51.93 -5.52 16.47
C ILE A 624 51.42 -5.47 17.91
N GLU A 625 52.24 -5.96 18.83
CA GLU A 625 51.97 -5.96 20.27
C GLU A 625 53.01 -5.11 21.00
N ASN A 626 52.75 -4.76 22.25
CA ASN A 626 53.68 -4.02 23.13
C ASN A 626 54.11 -2.62 22.62
N ILE A 627 53.20 -1.86 22.00
CA ILE A 627 53.48 -0.47 21.61
C ILE A 627 53.72 0.40 22.86
N LYS A 628 54.83 1.14 22.87
CA LYS A 628 55.20 2.10 23.92
C LYS A 628 54.98 3.52 23.42
N LEU A 629 54.29 4.33 24.22
CA LEU A 629 54.08 5.76 23.96
C LEU A 629 54.84 6.58 25.02
N SER A 630 55.64 7.55 24.59
CA SER A 630 56.36 8.47 25.49
C SER A 630 56.31 9.92 24.99
N ILE A 631 56.32 10.88 25.92
CA ILE A 631 56.33 12.32 25.61
C ILE A 631 57.78 12.79 25.59
N VAL A 632 58.21 13.50 24.54
CA VAL A 632 59.61 13.94 24.41
C VAL A 632 59.84 15.37 24.88
N ASP A 633 58.99 16.32 24.48
CA ASP A 633 59.18 17.78 24.69
C ASP A 633 57.88 18.52 25.05
N LYS A 634 56.93 17.82 25.70
CA LYS A 634 55.52 18.25 25.93
C LYS A 634 54.69 18.50 24.67
N LYS A 635 55.32 18.56 23.48
CA LYS A 635 54.70 18.88 22.18
C LYS A 635 54.85 17.78 21.14
N SER A 636 55.44 16.64 21.52
CA SER A 636 55.56 15.49 20.65
C SER A 636 55.42 14.17 21.40
N VAL A 637 54.85 13.18 20.72
CA VAL A 637 54.72 11.80 21.21
C VAL A 637 55.58 10.89 20.36
N LYS A 638 56.48 10.15 21.01
CA LYS A 638 57.20 9.05 20.40
C LYS A 638 56.39 7.77 20.55
N ILE A 639 56.17 7.09 19.43
CA ILE A 639 55.47 5.82 19.31
C ILE A 639 56.52 4.78 18.94
N GLU A 640 56.76 3.79 19.80
CA GLU A 640 57.74 2.72 19.58
C GLU A 640 57.06 1.36 19.60
N TRP A 641 57.47 0.46 18.70
CA TRP A 641 57.00 -0.92 18.68
C TRP A 641 58.16 -1.90 18.49
N GLU A 642 57.94 -3.15 18.90
CA GLU A 642 58.90 -4.22 18.64
C GLU A 642 58.86 -4.61 17.16
N ASN A 643 60.04 -4.69 16.54
CA ASN A 643 60.13 -5.11 15.14
C ASN A 643 59.81 -6.61 15.05
N THR A 644 58.69 -6.96 14.42
CA THR A 644 58.38 -8.35 14.13
C THR A 644 59.32 -8.81 13.02
N LYS A 645 60.37 -9.59 13.37
CA LYS A 645 61.21 -10.30 12.40
C LYS A 645 60.36 -11.30 11.63
N SER A 646 59.62 -10.83 10.63
CA SER A 646 58.96 -11.64 9.62
C SER A 646 59.76 -11.51 8.32
N ASN A 647 59.92 -12.60 7.58
CA ASN A 647 60.61 -12.62 6.29
C ASN A 647 59.86 -11.82 5.19
N VAL A 648 58.70 -11.23 5.52
CA VAL A 648 57.84 -10.49 4.60
C VAL A 648 57.94 -8.99 4.87
N PHE A 649 58.25 -8.22 3.82
CA PHE A 649 58.22 -6.76 3.86
C PHE A 649 56.85 -6.28 4.34
N THR A 650 56.84 -5.61 5.49
CA THR A 650 55.63 -5.14 6.18
C THR A 650 55.74 -3.63 6.35
N LYS A 651 54.80 -2.89 5.78
CA LYS A 651 54.70 -1.44 5.93
C LYS A 651 53.84 -1.12 7.15
N TYR A 652 54.22 -0.10 7.90
CA TYR A 652 53.48 0.34 9.08
C TYR A 652 52.79 1.67 8.80
N ASN A 653 51.48 1.74 9.02
CA ASN A 653 50.76 3.01 9.00
C ASN A 653 50.33 3.36 10.43
N ILE A 654 50.56 4.60 10.83
CA ILE A 654 50.13 5.12 12.13
C ILE A 654 48.83 5.87 11.91
N LEU A 655 47.83 5.51 12.71
CA LEU A 655 46.57 6.20 12.78
C LEU A 655 46.42 6.87 14.14
N LYS A 656 45.77 8.03 14.14
CA LYS A 656 45.60 8.92 15.28
C LYS A 656 44.15 9.36 15.42
N SER A 657 43.64 9.39 16.64
CA SER A 657 42.36 10.00 16.96
C SER A 657 42.42 10.77 18.29
N TYR A 658 41.59 11.81 18.42
CA TYR A 658 41.31 12.51 19.68
C TYR A 658 39.99 12.04 20.33
N ASP A 659 39.38 11.00 19.76
CA ASP A 659 38.12 10.45 20.22
C ASP A 659 38.09 8.95 19.95
N LEU A 660 37.98 8.16 21.03
CA LEU A 660 37.95 6.71 20.95
C LEU A 660 36.79 6.19 20.09
N ASN A 661 35.68 6.95 20.03
CA ASN A 661 34.45 6.56 19.33
C ASN A 661 34.37 7.08 17.89
N LYS A 662 35.38 7.81 17.41
CA LYS A 662 35.45 8.29 16.02
C LYS A 662 36.48 7.51 15.22
N ASN A 663 36.36 7.61 13.89
CA ASN A 663 37.34 7.05 12.98
C ASN A 663 38.73 7.63 13.25
N PHE A 664 39.74 6.76 13.27
CA PHE A 664 41.13 7.19 13.35
C PHE A 664 41.54 7.76 12.00
N ASN A 665 42.18 8.92 12.03
CA ASN A 665 42.77 9.53 10.84
C ASN A 665 44.16 8.95 10.61
N LEU A 666 44.50 8.75 9.35
CA LEU A 666 45.84 8.35 8.96
C LEU A 666 46.82 9.50 9.25
N LEU A 667 47.79 9.23 10.12
CA LEU A 667 48.82 10.19 10.52
C LEU A 667 50.05 10.07 9.61
N LYS A 668 50.49 8.84 9.35
CA LYS A 668 51.62 8.56 8.48
C LYS A 668 51.50 7.18 7.86
N GLU A 669 51.79 7.11 6.57
CA GLU A 669 51.90 5.87 5.80
C GLU A 669 53.34 5.41 5.68
N ASN A 670 53.53 4.10 5.52
CA ASN A 670 54.78 3.47 5.13
C ASN A 670 55.97 3.86 6.02
N VAL A 671 55.78 3.84 7.34
CA VAL A 671 56.85 4.16 8.26
C VAL A 671 57.92 3.08 8.24
N GLU A 672 59.13 3.52 7.90
CA GLU A 672 60.34 2.72 7.95
C GLU A 672 60.90 2.70 9.38
N GLY A 673 61.38 1.53 9.81
CA GLY A 673 61.89 1.33 11.17
C GLY A 673 60.82 0.87 12.16
N ASN A 674 61.06 1.11 13.44
CA ASN A 674 60.24 0.61 14.56
C ASN A 674 59.77 1.72 15.51
N PHE A 675 59.85 2.98 15.08
CA PHE A 675 59.33 4.11 15.83
C PHE A 675 58.82 5.23 14.92
N PHE A 676 57.92 6.06 15.44
CA PHE A 676 57.43 7.28 14.81
C PHE A 676 57.34 8.41 15.82
N LEU A 677 57.68 9.63 15.41
CA LEU A 677 57.55 10.84 16.24
C LEU A 677 56.41 11.70 15.71
N ASP A 678 55.32 11.79 16.46
CA ASP A 678 54.20 12.70 16.17
C ASP A 678 54.47 14.07 16.78
N THR A 679 54.74 15.06 15.94
CA THR A 679 55.01 16.46 16.32
C THR A 679 53.78 17.37 16.23
N ASN A 680 52.65 16.88 15.69
CA ASN A 680 51.44 17.69 15.48
C ASN A 680 50.35 17.28 16.48
N ILE A 681 50.62 17.44 17.77
CA ILE A 681 49.69 17.10 18.85
C ILE A 681 48.95 18.32 19.38
N LYS A 682 47.77 18.09 19.95
CA LYS A 682 47.01 19.13 20.64
C LYS A 682 47.23 18.92 22.13
N GLU A 683 47.77 19.94 22.79
CA GLU A 683 47.98 19.95 24.24
C GLU A 683 46.65 19.78 24.99
N GLY A 684 46.71 19.27 26.21
CA GLY A 684 45.54 19.06 27.07
C GLY A 684 44.57 17.95 26.63
N ASN A 685 44.87 17.19 25.58
CA ASN A 685 43.97 16.17 25.03
C ASN A 685 44.48 14.74 25.24
N ILE A 686 43.56 13.77 25.20
CA ILE A 686 43.90 12.35 25.07
C ILE A 686 44.10 12.06 23.60
N ILE A 687 45.21 11.40 23.28
CA ILE A 687 45.49 10.93 21.93
C ILE A 687 45.46 9.41 21.95
N TYR A 688 44.70 8.85 21.01
CA TYR A 688 44.62 7.44 20.74
C TYR A 688 45.42 7.14 19.49
N TYR A 689 46.35 6.21 19.58
CA TYR A 689 47.11 5.69 18.45
C TYR A 689 46.72 4.25 18.17
N LYS A 690 46.71 3.93 16.89
CA LYS A 690 46.57 2.59 16.35
C LYS A 690 47.60 2.43 15.25
N ILE A 691 48.30 1.31 15.19
CA ILE A 691 49.25 1.01 14.12
C ILE A 691 48.67 -0.14 13.29
N THR A 692 48.64 0.03 11.98
CA THR A 692 48.33 -1.04 11.04
C THR A 692 49.59 -1.56 10.40
N SER A 693 49.75 -2.88 10.37
CA SER A 693 50.74 -3.55 9.54
C SER A 693 50.11 -4.02 8.23
N GLU A 694 50.73 -3.69 7.11
CA GLU A 694 50.31 -4.07 5.76
C GLU A 694 51.41 -4.87 5.08
N ASN A 695 51.09 -6.06 4.57
CA ASN A 695 52.04 -6.87 3.79
C ASN A 695 51.99 -6.53 2.29
N ASN A 696 52.95 -7.03 1.50
CA ASN A 696 52.99 -6.86 0.04
C ASN A 696 51.74 -7.34 -0.71
N SER A 697 50.88 -8.15 -0.08
CA SER A 697 49.63 -8.65 -0.67
C SER A 697 48.42 -7.74 -0.46
N GLY A 698 48.59 -6.62 0.28
CA GLY A 698 47.54 -5.67 0.65
C GLY A 698 46.69 -6.08 1.86
N SER A 699 47.11 -7.11 2.62
CA SER A 699 46.39 -7.56 3.81
C SER A 699 46.84 -6.77 5.03
N ILE A 700 45.87 -6.30 5.84
CA ILE A 700 46.10 -5.40 6.97
C ILE A 700 45.80 -6.10 8.30
N SER A 701 46.67 -5.90 9.29
CA SER A 701 46.42 -6.21 10.69
C SER A 701 46.48 -4.95 11.53
N GLU A 702 45.58 -4.85 12.51
CA GLU A 702 45.50 -3.70 13.41
C GLU A 702 46.05 -4.04 14.79
N SER A 703 46.81 -3.12 15.38
CA SER A 703 47.17 -3.20 16.80
C SER A 703 45.95 -2.93 17.69
N SER A 704 46.09 -3.25 18.98
CA SER A 704 45.23 -2.67 20.02
C SER A 704 45.31 -1.14 20.01
N ILE A 705 44.31 -0.46 20.60
CA ILE A 705 44.31 1.00 20.73
C ILE A 705 45.15 1.38 21.96
N TYR A 706 46.15 2.24 21.75
CA TYR A 706 46.98 2.78 22.82
C TYR A 706 46.61 4.25 23.07
N LYS A 707 46.57 4.65 24.34
CA LYS A 707 46.23 6.03 24.73
C LYS A 707 47.37 6.71 25.47
N ILE A 708 47.54 8.01 25.24
CA ILE A 708 48.44 8.87 26.00
C ILE A 708 47.76 10.21 26.29
N ILE A 709 47.99 10.75 27.47
CA ILE A 709 47.45 12.05 27.91
C ILE A 709 48.54 13.10 27.72
N ILE A 710 48.23 14.19 27.01
CA ILE A 710 49.16 15.29 26.80
C ILE A 710 48.96 16.36 27.89
N PRO A 711 50.03 16.90 28.50
CA PRO A 711 49.93 18.00 29.44
C PRO A 711 49.13 19.19 28.87
N PRO A 712 48.36 19.91 29.69
CA PRO A 712 47.63 21.10 29.25
C PRO A 712 48.59 22.27 28.90
N PRO A 713 48.17 23.20 28.02
CA PRO A 713 48.89 24.46 27.81
C PRO A 713 48.93 25.29 29.10
N ALA A 714 49.88 26.23 29.19
CA ALA A 714 49.83 27.28 30.20
C ALA A 714 48.55 28.12 30.03
N PRO A 715 47.75 28.35 31.09
CA PRO A 715 46.56 29.19 30.99
C PRO A 715 46.92 30.64 30.62
N LYS A 716 46.02 31.32 29.91
CA LYS A 716 46.21 32.73 29.50
C LYS A 716 45.17 33.63 30.12
N TRP A 717 45.58 34.78 30.64
CA TRP A 717 44.66 35.72 31.27
C TRP A 717 43.74 36.40 30.26
N LYS A 718 42.45 36.44 30.55
CA LYS A 718 41.46 37.31 29.89
C LYS A 718 41.28 38.61 30.68
N LYS A 719 41.26 38.51 32.00
CA LYS A 719 40.95 39.64 32.88
C LYS A 719 41.53 39.43 34.27
N ALA A 720 42.07 40.49 34.84
CA ALA A 720 42.39 40.58 36.26
C ALA A 720 42.07 42.01 36.70
N GLN A 721 41.05 42.19 37.52
CA GLN A 721 40.61 43.53 37.93
C GLN A 721 39.90 43.52 39.29
N LEU A 722 39.92 44.67 39.96
CA LEU A 722 39.17 44.89 41.19
C LEU A 722 37.68 45.14 40.89
N GLN A 723 36.79 44.43 41.60
CA GLN A 723 35.34 44.63 41.57
C GLN A 723 34.77 44.54 42.99
N ASN A 724 34.06 45.58 43.46
CA ASN A 724 33.33 45.54 44.74
C ASN A 724 34.15 45.02 45.95
N LYS A 725 35.41 45.45 46.10
CA LYS A 725 36.35 45.00 47.15
C LYS A 725 36.81 43.53 47.03
N GLU A 726 36.69 42.93 45.85
CA GLU A 726 37.21 41.59 45.54
C GLU A 726 38.03 41.67 44.23
N ILE A 727 39.04 40.81 44.08
CA ILE A 727 39.80 40.71 42.81
C ILE A 727 39.18 39.60 41.97
N TYR A 728 38.64 39.99 40.81
CA TYR A 728 38.10 39.07 39.82
C TYR A 728 39.18 38.69 38.82
N LEU A 729 39.47 37.39 38.76
CA LEU A 729 40.44 36.75 37.87
C LEU A 729 39.70 35.90 36.85
N GLU A 730 40.07 36.02 35.58
CA GLU A 730 39.49 35.28 34.47
C GLU A 730 40.56 34.90 33.45
N TRP A 731 40.53 33.66 32.96
CA TRP A 731 41.47 33.13 31.97
C TRP A 731 40.75 32.42 30.81
N GLU A 732 41.49 32.12 29.75
CA GLU A 732 41.01 31.38 28.60
C GLU A 732 40.68 29.93 28.97
N GLN A 733 39.52 29.46 28.49
CA GLN A 733 39.13 28.07 28.62
C GLN A 733 40.09 27.19 27.82
N LEU A 734 40.75 26.24 28.49
CA LEU A 734 41.55 25.23 27.82
C LEU A 734 40.65 24.15 27.19
N ASP A 735 40.88 23.83 25.92
CA ASP A 735 40.13 22.82 25.17
C ASP A 735 40.58 21.40 25.57
N SER A 736 39.94 20.85 26.61
CA SER A 736 40.14 19.47 27.07
C SER A 736 38.82 18.77 27.37
N LYS A 737 38.77 17.47 27.05
CA LYS A 737 37.70 16.57 27.47
C LYS A 737 37.91 15.99 28.88
N LEU A 738 39.08 16.22 29.48
CA LEU A 738 39.40 15.76 30.83
C LEU A 738 39.19 16.90 31.85
N PRO A 739 38.86 16.59 33.12
CA PRO A 739 38.80 17.61 34.16
C PRO A 739 40.15 18.32 34.31
N ILE A 740 40.13 19.65 34.20
CA ILE A 740 41.30 20.49 34.39
C ILE A 740 41.21 21.12 35.78
N ILE A 741 42.29 20.98 36.54
CA ILE A 741 42.48 21.66 37.82
C ILE A 741 43.40 22.86 37.57
N TYR A 742 42.97 24.05 37.98
CA TYR A 742 43.79 25.25 37.95
C TYR A 742 44.35 25.51 39.35
N GLU A 743 45.67 25.38 39.51
CA GLU A 743 46.40 25.77 40.72
C GLU A 743 46.73 27.27 40.63
N ILE A 744 46.13 28.07 41.50
CA ILE A 744 46.32 29.52 41.57
C ILE A 744 47.39 29.83 42.61
N TYR A 745 48.37 30.64 42.21
CA TYR A 745 49.43 31.13 43.05
C TYR A 745 49.28 32.64 43.22
N ARG A 746 49.54 33.11 44.44
CA ARG A 746 49.38 34.51 44.83
C ARG A 746 50.60 34.98 45.62
N SER A 747 51.03 36.21 45.38
CA SER A 747 51.97 36.97 46.21
C SER A 747 51.47 38.39 46.45
N ILE A 748 52.02 39.04 47.48
CA ILE A 748 51.61 40.36 47.95
C ILE A 748 52.84 41.28 47.89
N GLY A 749 52.72 42.44 47.26
CA GLY A 749 53.75 43.49 47.20
C GLY A 749 54.91 43.24 46.22
N ASN A 750 55.28 42.00 45.92
CA ASN A 750 56.26 41.66 44.88
C ASN A 750 55.99 40.30 44.21
N THR A 751 56.80 39.95 43.20
CA THR A 751 56.71 38.69 42.46
C THR A 751 57.62 37.57 43.00
N ASP A 752 58.51 37.88 43.94
CA ASP A 752 59.61 36.97 44.34
C ASP A 752 59.12 35.76 45.14
N ASN A 753 57.97 35.87 45.81
CA ASN A 753 57.43 34.86 46.73
C ASN A 753 56.01 34.38 46.34
N MET A 754 55.84 33.89 45.11
CA MET A 754 54.59 33.26 44.68
C MET A 754 54.29 31.98 45.48
N SER A 755 53.21 32.00 46.27
CA SER A 755 52.78 30.88 47.10
C SER A 755 51.51 30.24 46.55
N PHE A 756 51.35 28.92 46.71
CA PHE A 756 50.09 28.26 46.36
C PHE A 756 48.97 28.86 47.21
N PHE A 757 47.93 29.35 46.54
CA PHE A 757 46.82 30.02 47.19
C PHE A 757 45.60 29.12 47.25
N THR A 758 45.18 28.58 46.10
CA THR A 758 44.02 27.69 46.01
C THR A 758 44.04 26.89 44.72
N GLU A 759 43.17 25.88 44.61
CA GLU A 759 42.92 25.17 43.36
C GLU A 759 41.42 25.14 43.06
N ILE A 760 41.09 25.24 41.78
CA ILE A 760 39.71 25.13 41.31
C ILE A 760 39.62 24.19 40.12
N THR A 761 38.51 23.44 40.04
CA THR A 761 38.31 22.45 38.98
C THR A 761 37.30 22.98 37.96
N ASN A 762 37.63 22.88 36.66
CA ASN A 762 36.75 23.21 35.55
C ASN A 762 36.07 24.60 35.64
N SER A 763 36.79 25.59 36.17
CA SER A 763 36.37 26.99 36.18
C SER A 763 37.33 27.85 35.36
N GLU A 764 36.79 28.88 34.73
CA GLU A 764 37.54 29.88 33.94
C GLU A 764 37.76 31.18 34.71
N ASN A 765 37.24 31.25 35.94
CA ASN A 765 37.36 32.41 36.80
C ASN A 765 37.51 32.05 38.27
N TYR A 766 38.02 33.03 39.02
CA TYR A 766 38.14 32.98 40.46
C TYR A 766 37.93 34.37 41.05
N ILE A 767 37.31 34.43 42.23
CA ILE A 767 37.11 35.67 42.98
C ILE A 767 37.94 35.57 44.27
N ASP A 768 38.93 36.43 44.38
CA ASP A 768 39.70 36.60 45.62
C ASP A 768 39.04 37.67 46.50
N SER A 769 38.34 37.20 47.53
CA SER A 769 37.70 38.03 48.55
C SER A 769 38.59 38.32 49.77
N HIS A 770 39.80 37.74 49.83
CA HIS A 770 40.72 37.87 50.97
C HIS A 770 41.80 38.91 50.66
N ILE A 771 41.35 40.14 50.38
CA ILE A 771 42.22 41.25 49.99
C ILE A 771 42.19 42.38 51.04
N SER A 772 43.36 42.97 51.28
CA SER A 772 43.55 44.17 52.10
C SER A 772 43.45 45.42 51.21
N PRO A 773 43.01 46.58 51.73
CA PRO A 773 42.96 47.83 50.97
C PRO A 773 44.38 48.34 50.60
N ASP A 774 44.48 49.06 49.49
CA ASP A 774 45.70 49.72 48.99
C ASP A 774 46.91 48.78 48.93
N THR A 775 46.67 47.56 48.44
CA THR A 775 47.66 46.47 48.39
C THR A 775 47.78 45.92 46.98
N ASP A 776 49.02 45.74 46.51
CA ASP A 776 49.33 45.10 45.22
C ASP A 776 49.32 43.57 45.35
N TYR A 777 48.46 42.92 44.58
CA TYR A 777 48.39 41.47 44.47
C TYR A 777 48.89 41.00 43.11
N PHE A 778 49.69 39.94 43.11
CA PHE A 778 50.20 39.30 41.90
C PHE A 778 49.67 37.88 41.81
N TYR A 779 49.21 37.47 40.62
CA TYR A 779 48.68 36.12 40.37
C TYR A 779 49.36 35.43 39.19
N THR A 780 49.60 34.13 39.33
CA THR A 780 49.96 33.20 38.24
C THR A 780 49.19 31.90 38.42
N ILE A 781 48.88 31.22 37.32
CA ILE A 781 48.05 30.00 37.31
C ILE A 781 48.72 28.88 36.54
N LYS A 782 48.55 27.64 37.02
CA LYS A 782 48.95 26.40 36.35
C LYS A 782 47.75 25.52 36.11
N ALA A 783 47.62 24.95 34.92
CA ALA A 783 46.67 23.90 34.64
C ALA A 783 47.27 22.52 34.94
N LYS A 784 46.43 21.61 35.41
CA LYS A 784 46.79 20.24 35.75
C LYS A 784 45.72 19.28 35.25
N ILE A 785 46.16 18.23 34.55
CA ILE A 785 45.33 17.10 34.15
C ILE A 785 45.95 15.85 34.77
N GLU A 786 45.21 15.18 35.64
CA GLU A 786 45.71 14.08 36.48
C GLU A 786 47.01 14.47 37.23
N LYS A 787 48.16 13.88 36.85
CA LYS A 787 49.49 14.17 37.43
C LYS A 787 50.34 15.11 36.57
N LEU A 788 49.88 15.46 35.37
CA LEU A 788 50.62 16.28 34.40
C LEU A 788 50.25 17.76 34.57
N LYS A 789 51.27 18.61 34.76
CA LYS A 789 51.12 20.06 34.96
C LYS A 789 51.59 20.84 33.74
N SER A 790 50.92 21.95 33.46
CA SER A 790 51.39 22.97 32.50
C SER A 790 52.57 23.76 33.07
N ASP A 791 53.16 24.59 32.22
CA ASP A 791 53.97 25.72 32.68
C ASP A 791 53.08 26.79 33.34
N PHE A 792 53.69 27.71 34.10
CA PHE A 792 52.98 28.85 34.70
C PHE A 792 52.46 29.80 33.61
N SER A 793 51.31 30.43 33.86
CA SER A 793 50.88 31.60 33.09
C SER A 793 51.83 32.79 33.34
N ASP A 794 51.71 33.81 32.50
CA ASP A 794 52.26 35.14 32.82
C ASP A 794 51.74 35.64 34.18
N ILE A 795 52.49 36.54 34.82
CA ILE A 795 52.09 37.16 36.08
C ILE A 795 51.22 38.38 35.77
N VAL A 796 50.08 38.51 36.45
CA VAL A 796 49.22 39.70 36.42
C VAL A 796 49.22 40.40 37.77
N SER A 797 49.20 41.73 37.78
CA SER A 797 49.12 42.56 38.97
C SER A 797 47.79 43.30 39.06
N VAL A 798 47.22 43.37 40.27
CA VAL A 798 46.00 44.12 40.58
C VAL A 798 46.17 44.83 41.92
N THR A 799 46.00 46.15 41.94
CA THR A 799 45.99 46.97 43.16
C THR A 799 44.57 47.12 43.70
N SER A 800 44.36 46.85 44.99
CA SER A 800 43.07 47.06 45.65
C SER A 800 42.87 48.52 46.07
N HIS A 801 41.69 49.11 45.79
CA HIS A 801 41.29 50.46 46.21
C HIS A 801 39.81 50.50 46.63
N LEU A 802 39.40 51.42 47.50
CA LEU A 802 37.98 51.64 47.83
C LEU A 802 37.24 52.30 46.65
N SER A 803 36.44 51.54 45.90
CA SER A 803 35.45 52.14 44.99
C SER A 803 34.31 52.77 45.80
N LYS A 804 34.10 54.10 45.66
CA LYS A 804 33.00 54.82 46.32
C LYS A 804 31.65 54.35 45.78
N ASN A 805 30.94 53.49 46.51
CA ASN A 805 29.49 53.32 46.34
C ASN A 805 28.81 54.53 46.97
N ILE A 806 28.25 55.43 46.16
CA ILE A 806 27.49 56.58 46.66
C ILE A 806 26.07 56.08 46.97
N PRO A 807 25.61 56.16 48.22
CA PRO A 807 24.28 55.68 48.58
C PRO A 807 23.20 56.49 47.84
N SER A 808 22.07 55.84 47.52
CA SER A 808 20.85 56.56 47.11
C SER A 808 20.32 57.36 48.29
N THR A 809 19.51 58.39 48.06
CA THR A 809 19.02 59.26 49.15
C THR A 809 17.51 59.43 49.11
N ILE A 810 16.90 59.71 50.26
CA ILE A 810 15.50 60.16 50.36
C ILE A 810 15.53 61.61 50.81
N GLN A 811 14.83 62.47 50.08
CA GLN A 811 14.66 63.88 50.43
C GLN A 811 13.22 64.15 50.86
N PHE A 812 13.06 64.83 51.99
CA PHE A 812 11.81 65.41 52.46
C PHE A 812 11.89 66.92 52.35
N GLY A 813 10.94 67.53 51.65
CA GLY A 813 10.82 68.99 51.56
C GLY A 813 9.56 69.45 52.26
N ILE A 814 9.67 70.55 53.02
CA ILE A 814 8.52 71.26 53.60
C ILE A 814 8.75 72.76 53.53
N GLY A 815 7.71 73.53 53.24
CA GLY A 815 7.82 74.98 53.26
C GLY A 815 6.53 75.70 52.92
N VAL A 816 6.68 76.98 52.60
CA VAL A 816 5.57 77.91 52.41
C VAL A 816 5.79 78.69 51.11
N SER A 817 4.73 78.82 50.35
CA SER A 817 4.64 79.60 49.12
C SER A 817 3.53 80.63 49.19
N TYR A 818 3.72 81.74 48.49
CA TYR A 818 2.72 82.76 48.22
C TYR A 818 2.47 82.80 46.72
N PHE A 819 1.21 82.74 46.34
CA PHE A 819 0.76 82.72 44.96
C PHE A 819 0.04 84.02 44.60
N LYS A 820 0.29 84.50 43.39
CA LYS A 820 -0.51 85.52 42.72
C LYS A 820 -1.00 84.95 41.41
N LEU A 821 -2.31 84.81 41.29
CA LEU A 821 -3.02 84.32 40.12
C LEU A 821 -3.54 85.52 39.34
N GLN A 822 -3.13 85.66 38.07
CA GLN A 822 -3.67 86.65 37.16
C GLN A 822 -4.48 85.93 36.09
N GLU A 823 -5.79 86.05 36.20
CA GLU A 823 -6.75 85.33 35.36
C GLU A 823 -7.26 86.25 34.25
N TYR A 824 -7.07 85.84 33.01
CA TYR A 824 -7.63 86.50 31.84
C TYR A 824 -8.71 85.63 31.21
N ASN A 825 -9.97 86.07 31.32
CA ASN A 825 -11.10 85.39 30.71
C ASN A 825 -11.26 85.84 29.25
N LYS A 826 -11.02 84.92 28.32
CA LYS A 826 -11.05 85.15 26.86
C LYS A 826 -12.45 85.49 26.35
N ASN A 827 -13.50 84.96 26.99
CA ASN A 827 -14.87 85.15 26.54
C ASN A 827 -15.44 86.53 26.89
N SER A 828 -14.95 87.11 28.00
CA SER A 828 -15.44 88.39 28.52
C SER A 828 -14.43 89.53 28.42
N ASP A 829 -13.23 89.25 27.90
CA ASP A 829 -12.09 90.17 27.83
C ASP A 829 -11.80 90.87 29.17
N SER A 830 -11.88 90.10 30.26
CA SER A 830 -11.75 90.63 31.63
C SER A 830 -10.57 90.03 32.36
N TYR A 831 -9.90 90.86 33.17
CA TYR A 831 -8.77 90.46 34.00
C TYR A 831 -9.14 90.44 35.49
N ALA A 832 -8.61 89.46 36.22
CA ALA A 832 -8.64 89.44 37.67
C ALA A 832 -7.28 89.06 38.25
N ALA A 833 -6.96 89.63 39.40
CA ALA A 833 -5.77 89.27 40.15
C ALA A 833 -6.18 88.81 41.56
N LEU A 834 -5.77 87.61 41.92
CA LEU A 834 -6.06 86.97 43.19
C LEU A 834 -4.73 86.64 43.87
N ASN A 835 -4.63 86.84 45.18
CA ASN A 835 -3.43 86.54 45.96
C ASN A 835 -3.76 85.45 46.97
N SER A 836 -2.79 84.59 47.29
CA SER A 836 -2.94 83.57 48.33
C SER A 836 -2.43 84.07 49.68
N ALA A 837 -2.95 83.45 50.74
CA ALA A 837 -2.28 83.40 52.02
C ALA A 837 -1.04 82.49 51.93
N ALA A 838 -0.32 82.38 53.04
CA ALA A 838 0.78 81.44 53.19
C ALA A 838 0.29 80.00 52.94
N SER A 839 0.68 79.44 51.80
CA SER A 839 0.24 78.12 51.32
C SER A 839 1.36 77.11 51.52
N THR A 840 1.11 75.96 52.16
CA THR A 840 2.18 75.03 52.50
C THR A 840 2.47 74.06 51.38
N ASN A 841 3.75 73.75 51.15
CA ASN A 841 4.19 72.74 50.18
C ASN A 841 5.02 71.67 50.90
N GLN A 842 4.70 70.40 50.67
CA GLN A 842 5.43 69.26 51.22
C GLN A 842 5.63 68.17 50.17
N TYR A 843 6.82 67.57 50.16
CA TYR A 843 7.14 66.48 49.24
C TYR A 843 8.13 65.47 49.82
N VAL A 844 8.10 64.26 49.24
CA VAL A 844 9.12 63.22 49.44
C VAL A 844 9.63 62.74 48.08
N SER A 845 10.94 62.63 47.93
CA SER A 845 11.61 62.21 46.70
C SER A 845 12.69 61.18 46.97
N LEU A 846 12.71 60.10 46.21
CA LEU A 846 13.80 59.13 46.16
C LEU A 846 14.79 59.54 45.07
N TYR A 847 16.04 59.77 45.45
CA TYR A 847 17.16 60.05 44.56
C TYR A 847 18.03 58.82 44.39
N GLN A 848 18.15 58.35 43.15
CA GLN A 848 19.14 57.36 42.74
C GLN A 848 20.40 58.08 42.27
N ASN A 849 21.48 57.94 43.04
CA ASN A 849 22.81 58.41 42.65
C ASN A 849 23.46 57.35 41.76
N TRP A 850 23.77 57.71 40.51
CA TRP A 850 24.44 56.83 39.55
C TRP A 850 25.95 57.08 39.51
N SER A 851 26.36 58.32 39.79
CA SER A 851 27.75 58.74 40.00
C SER A 851 27.78 59.96 40.93
N GLU A 852 28.97 60.54 41.20
CA GLU A 852 29.08 61.81 41.94
C GLU A 852 28.36 62.95 41.19
N ASP A 853 28.27 62.84 39.87
CA ASP A 853 27.81 63.90 38.97
C ASP A 853 26.40 63.67 38.39
N PHE A 854 25.90 62.44 38.36
CA PHE A 854 24.61 62.13 37.73
C PHE A 854 23.61 61.47 38.68
N LYS A 855 22.42 62.05 38.76
CA LYS A 855 21.35 61.65 39.67
C LYS A 855 20.00 61.65 38.96
N SER A 856 19.14 60.70 39.30
CA SER A 856 17.73 60.71 38.90
C SER A 856 16.84 60.65 40.13
N TYR A 857 15.68 61.30 40.09
CA TYR A 857 14.74 61.27 41.21
C TYR A 857 13.29 61.10 40.78
N PHE A 858 12.50 60.55 41.70
CA PHE A 858 11.05 60.43 41.61
C PHE A 858 10.45 60.77 42.98
N GLY A 859 9.37 61.54 43.01
CA GLY A 859 8.75 61.98 44.25
C GLY A 859 7.27 62.32 44.11
N LEU A 860 6.64 62.43 45.28
CA LEU A 860 5.25 62.81 45.46
C LEU A 860 5.21 64.07 46.33
N GLY A 861 4.31 65.00 46.02
CA GLY A 861 4.11 66.20 46.80
C GLY A 861 2.66 66.65 46.87
N LEU A 862 2.41 67.58 47.79
CA LEU A 862 1.10 68.13 48.08
C LEU A 862 1.26 69.61 48.45
N ILE A 863 0.52 70.47 47.73
CA ILE A 863 0.39 71.88 48.09
C ILE A 863 -0.99 72.08 48.74
N TYR A 864 -1.02 72.67 49.93
CA TYR A 864 -2.23 73.24 50.52
C TYR A 864 -2.29 74.71 50.12
N PHE A 865 -3.21 75.03 49.23
CA PHE A 865 -3.42 76.34 48.65
C PHE A 865 -4.57 77.04 49.38
N ASP A 866 -4.35 78.26 49.88
CA ASP A 866 -5.38 79.07 50.52
C ASP A 866 -5.40 80.49 49.91
N LEU A 867 -6.49 80.85 49.25
CA LEU A 867 -6.65 82.15 48.60
C LEU A 867 -7.05 83.25 49.59
N LEU A 868 -6.57 84.49 49.46
CA LEU A 868 -7.09 85.61 50.27
C LEU A 868 -8.48 86.04 49.79
N ASP A 869 -9.29 86.54 50.71
CA ASP A 869 -10.59 87.12 50.38
C ASP A 869 -10.42 88.29 49.41
N SER A 870 -11.17 88.28 48.31
CA SER A 870 -11.14 89.36 47.33
C SER A 870 -12.18 90.43 47.71
N PRO A 871 -11.79 91.72 47.77
CA PRO A 871 -12.76 92.80 48.01
C PRO A 871 -13.69 93.04 46.80
N VAL A 872 -13.39 92.41 45.65
CA VAL A 872 -14.10 92.60 44.38
C VAL A 872 -14.93 91.38 44.00
N TYR A 873 -14.45 90.17 44.29
CA TYR A 873 -15.06 88.92 43.83
C TYR A 873 -15.46 88.01 44.99
N THR A 874 -16.67 87.44 44.95
CA THR A 874 -17.04 86.32 45.83
C THR A 874 -16.52 85.01 45.24
N ILE A 875 -15.76 84.24 46.03
CA ILE A 875 -15.06 83.02 45.59
C ILE A 875 -15.63 81.83 46.37
N ASN A 876 -16.08 80.79 45.67
CA ASN A 876 -16.79 79.66 46.28
C ASN A 876 -15.86 78.73 47.04
N GLN A 877 -14.76 78.32 46.40
CA GLN A 877 -13.75 77.48 47.02
C GLN A 877 -12.44 78.24 47.15
N ARG A 878 -12.12 78.65 48.38
CA ARG A 878 -10.91 79.41 48.75
C ARG A 878 -9.70 78.50 48.97
N GLU A 879 -9.94 77.31 49.53
CA GLU A 879 -8.92 76.36 49.95
C GLU A 879 -8.91 75.10 49.05
N ALA A 880 -7.72 74.66 48.65
CA ALA A 880 -7.54 73.49 47.79
C ALA A 880 -6.29 72.68 48.12
N PHE A 881 -6.40 71.36 47.98
CA PHE A 881 -5.26 70.45 48.01
C PHE A 881 -4.84 70.10 46.58
N LEU A 882 -3.60 70.40 46.23
CA LEU A 882 -3.05 70.25 44.90
C LEU A 882 -1.93 69.19 44.94
N PRO A 883 -2.26 67.90 44.74
CA PRO A 883 -1.25 66.84 44.69
C PRO A 883 -0.45 66.93 43.40
N TYR A 884 0.83 66.57 43.48
CA TYR A 884 1.72 66.48 42.33
C TYR A 884 2.68 65.31 42.41
N ILE A 885 3.11 64.84 41.25
CA ILE A 885 4.18 63.86 41.08
C ILE A 885 5.32 64.58 40.38
N GLN A 886 6.54 64.37 40.86
CA GLN A 886 7.73 64.92 40.24
C GLN A 886 8.73 63.84 39.90
N PHE A 887 9.41 64.00 38.77
CA PHE A 887 10.58 63.20 38.44
C PHE A 887 11.55 64.02 37.61
N GLY A 888 12.83 63.69 37.71
CA GLY A 888 13.85 64.46 37.03
C GLY A 888 15.19 63.78 37.02
N VAL A 889 16.09 64.38 36.25
CA VAL A 889 17.50 64.03 36.19
C VAL A 889 18.32 65.29 36.38
N SER A 890 19.39 65.17 37.14
CA SER A 890 20.33 66.25 37.42
C SER A 890 21.74 65.78 37.07
N TRP A 891 22.46 66.63 36.33
CA TRP A 891 23.81 66.38 35.89
C TRP A 891 24.72 67.54 36.32
N LYS A 892 25.75 67.27 37.11
CA LYS A 892 26.86 68.19 37.37
C LYS A 892 27.88 68.02 36.25
N LEU A 893 28.09 69.06 35.47
CA LEU A 893 29.08 69.11 34.39
C LEU A 893 30.36 69.76 34.91
N TYR A 894 31.43 69.71 34.11
CA TYR A 894 32.70 70.35 34.43
C TYR A 894 32.50 71.86 34.74
N TYR A 895 33.28 72.39 35.72
CA TYR A 895 33.22 73.77 36.23
C TYR A 895 32.00 74.14 37.11
N SER A 896 31.45 73.20 37.90
CA SER A 896 30.35 73.50 38.84
C SER A 896 29.02 73.91 38.18
N LEU A 897 28.88 73.66 36.88
CA LEU A 897 27.64 73.86 36.14
C LEU A 897 26.69 72.68 36.38
N LEU A 898 25.42 72.96 36.66
CA LEU A 898 24.38 71.97 36.90
C LEU A 898 23.31 72.09 35.81
N VAL A 899 22.97 70.97 35.18
CA VAL A 899 21.85 70.89 34.23
C VAL A 899 20.82 69.94 34.82
N GLU A 900 19.59 70.41 34.96
CA GLU A 900 18.50 69.62 35.49
C GLU A 900 17.29 69.68 34.55
N TYR A 901 16.76 68.51 34.24
CA TYR A 901 15.42 68.36 33.70
C TYR A 901 14.50 67.85 34.79
N LYS A 902 13.41 68.57 35.05
CA LYS A 902 12.40 68.21 36.04
C LYS A 902 11.03 68.26 35.40
N ASN A 903 10.24 67.24 35.61
CA ASN A 903 8.83 67.20 35.23
C ASN A 903 7.98 67.20 36.50
N ILE A 904 6.93 68.04 36.51
CA ILE A 904 5.93 68.08 37.59
C ILE A 904 4.56 67.92 36.96
N PHE A 905 3.97 66.76 37.22
CA PHE A 905 2.59 66.49 36.88
C PHE A 905 1.69 66.83 38.07
N GLN A 906 0.86 67.87 37.96
CA GLN A 906 0.07 68.38 39.08
C GLN A 906 -1.38 68.70 38.71
N ARG A 907 -2.25 68.65 39.71
CA ARG A 907 -3.56 69.28 39.66
C ARG A 907 -3.41 70.75 40.05
N ASP A 908 -3.74 71.66 39.14
CA ASP A 908 -3.80 73.10 39.35
C ASP A 908 -5.24 73.60 39.46
N ILE A 909 -5.39 74.83 39.92
CA ILE A 909 -6.66 75.56 40.02
C ILE A 909 -6.55 76.87 39.26
N TYR A 910 -7.58 77.23 38.51
CA TYR A 910 -7.75 78.55 37.89
C TYR A 910 -9.16 79.07 38.18
N TYR A 911 -9.33 80.39 38.13
CA TYR A 911 -10.59 81.03 38.46
C TYR A 911 -11.17 81.76 37.25
N GLN A 912 -12.44 81.49 36.93
CA GLN A 912 -13.15 82.09 35.80
C GLN A 912 -14.21 83.08 36.28
N SER A 913 -14.18 84.31 35.76
CA SER A 913 -15.20 85.32 36.07
C SER A 913 -16.54 85.01 35.38
N GLN A 914 -17.64 85.13 36.12
CA GLN A 914 -18.99 84.97 35.58
C GLN A 914 -19.55 86.34 35.14
N VAL A 915 -20.03 86.44 33.90
CA VAL A 915 -20.37 87.73 33.27
C VAL A 915 -21.77 88.24 33.64
N ASN A 916 -22.65 87.38 34.19
CA ASN A 916 -24.08 87.68 34.36
C ASN A 916 -24.59 87.72 35.81
N SER A 917 -23.73 87.90 36.83
CA SER A 917 -24.11 87.96 38.25
C SER A 917 -24.07 89.39 38.82
N VAL A 918 -25.12 89.77 39.57
CA VAL A 918 -25.28 91.11 40.20
C VAL A 918 -24.17 91.41 41.23
N SER A 919 -23.54 90.36 41.76
CA SER A 919 -22.26 90.40 42.48
C SER A 919 -21.20 89.70 41.62
N LYS A 920 -20.02 90.30 41.42
CA LYS A 920 -18.94 89.68 40.66
C LYS A 920 -18.51 88.36 41.34
N THR A 921 -18.83 87.21 40.75
CA THR A 921 -18.51 85.88 41.28
C THR A 921 -17.41 85.22 40.45
N MET A 922 -16.49 84.51 41.11
CA MET A 922 -15.47 83.68 40.46
C MET A 922 -15.79 82.20 40.64
N GLU A 923 -15.81 81.46 39.54
CA GLU A 923 -15.94 80.00 39.53
C GLU A 923 -14.55 79.36 39.54
N ASP A 924 -14.28 78.52 40.54
CA ASP A 924 -13.06 77.74 40.65
C ASP A 924 -13.12 76.49 39.76
N ASN A 925 -12.05 76.26 39.00
CA ASN A 925 -11.95 75.10 38.11
C ASN A 925 -10.60 74.42 38.30
N TYR A 926 -10.62 73.09 38.34
CA TYR A 926 -9.41 72.29 38.42
C TYR A 926 -8.94 71.84 37.05
N ILE A 927 -7.63 71.79 36.88
CA ILE A 927 -7.00 71.34 35.64
C ILE A 927 -5.78 70.49 35.95
N LEU A 928 -5.53 69.47 35.13
CA LEU A 928 -4.31 68.70 35.21
C LEU A 928 -3.26 69.33 34.28
N VAL A 929 -2.09 69.64 34.81
CA VAL A 929 -1.02 70.34 34.08
C VAL A 929 0.27 69.55 34.19
N ASP A 930 0.87 69.28 33.03
CA ASP A 930 2.23 68.75 32.91
C ASP A 930 3.23 69.89 32.77
N ASN A 931 4.08 70.10 33.77
CA ASN A 931 5.07 71.18 33.77
C ASN A 931 6.47 70.61 33.56
N HIS A 932 7.09 70.96 32.42
CA HIS A 932 8.46 70.60 32.09
C HIS A 932 9.40 71.76 32.42
N TYR A 933 10.31 71.54 33.34
CA TYR A 933 11.33 72.47 33.79
C TYR A 933 12.67 72.08 33.17
N LEU A 934 13.30 73.03 32.47
CA LEU A 934 14.65 72.92 31.95
C LEU A 934 15.51 73.94 32.70
N ASN A 935 16.27 73.45 33.67
CA ASN A 935 17.03 74.27 34.60
C ASN A 935 18.53 74.22 34.27
N ILE A 936 19.16 75.40 34.32
CA ILE A 936 20.61 75.54 34.32
C ILE A 936 20.98 76.23 35.63
N GLY A 937 21.93 75.65 36.35
CA GLY A 937 22.41 76.17 37.62
C GLY A 937 23.91 76.18 37.73
N TYR A 938 24.38 76.85 38.76
CA TYR A 938 25.80 76.97 39.08
C TYR A 938 25.98 76.85 40.60
N ASP A 939 27.02 76.12 41.02
CA ASP A 939 27.45 76.05 42.41
C ASP A 939 28.41 77.22 42.70
N PHE A 940 27.88 78.29 43.30
CA PHE A 940 28.58 79.55 43.54
C PHE A 940 29.59 79.46 44.68
N LEU A 941 29.46 78.48 45.58
CA LEU A 941 30.30 78.34 46.75
C LEU A 941 30.34 76.87 47.17
N GLU A 942 31.54 76.28 47.20
CA GLU A 942 31.77 74.97 47.79
C GLU A 942 32.83 75.11 48.90
N LYS A 943 32.40 75.08 50.16
CA LYS A 943 33.31 75.21 51.32
C LYS A 943 32.82 74.40 52.51
N ASN A 944 33.67 73.51 53.05
CA ASN A 944 33.36 72.70 54.24
C ASN A 944 31.99 71.98 54.14
N ASN A 945 31.71 71.35 52.99
CA ASN A 945 30.45 70.66 52.70
C ASN A 945 29.20 71.57 52.67
N LEU A 946 29.38 72.89 52.67
CA LEU A 946 28.35 73.88 52.38
C LEU A 946 28.39 74.24 50.89
N HIS A 947 27.24 74.17 50.24
CA HIS A 947 27.02 74.49 48.84
C HIS A 947 25.99 75.60 48.68
N LEU A 948 26.23 76.54 47.77
CA LEU A 948 25.24 77.56 47.39
C LEU A 948 24.95 77.46 45.89
N TYR A 949 23.80 76.90 45.56
CA TYR A 949 23.34 76.78 44.18
C TYR A 949 22.47 77.96 43.81
N GLY A 950 22.66 78.50 42.61
CA GLY A 950 21.65 79.31 41.96
C GLY A 950 21.24 78.65 40.64
N LYS A 951 19.93 78.54 40.40
CA LYS A 951 19.35 77.93 39.21
C LYS A 951 18.39 78.90 38.55
N VAL A 952 18.43 78.94 37.23
CA VAL A 952 17.41 79.60 36.40
C VAL A 952 16.87 78.56 35.43
N GLY A 953 15.57 78.63 35.15
CA GLY A 953 14.91 77.61 34.35
C GLY A 953 13.81 78.15 33.48
N TYR A 954 13.56 77.43 32.38
CA TYR A 954 12.40 77.63 31.54
C TYR A 954 11.33 76.60 31.89
N ILE A 955 10.08 77.04 31.97
CA ILE A 955 8.92 76.20 32.26
C ILE A 955 8.07 76.11 31.01
N PHE A 956 7.80 74.90 30.56
CA PHE A 956 6.84 74.61 29.50
C PHE A 956 5.66 73.84 30.10
N SER A 957 4.46 74.42 30.04
CA SER A 957 3.27 73.89 30.69
C SER A 957 2.28 73.35 29.66
N VAL A 958 1.85 72.10 29.83
CA VAL A 958 0.87 71.41 28.97
C VAL A 958 -0.39 71.11 29.79
N PRO A 959 -1.44 71.92 29.67
CA PRO A 959 -2.73 71.66 30.30
C PRO A 959 -3.48 70.54 29.57
N ASN A 960 -4.16 69.66 30.33
CA ASN A 960 -5.04 68.59 29.84
C ASN A 960 -4.46 67.77 28.67
N PHE A 961 -3.63 66.76 28.99
CA PHE A 961 -2.92 65.74 28.18
C PHE A 961 -3.44 65.33 26.78
N TYR A 962 -4.68 65.65 26.43
CA TYR A 962 -5.35 65.28 25.19
C TYR A 962 -5.51 66.45 24.20
N ASN A 963 -5.28 67.71 24.60
CA ASN A 963 -5.46 68.88 23.72
C ASN A 963 -4.19 69.73 23.61
N TYR A 964 -3.28 69.32 22.71
CA TYR A 964 -1.95 69.92 22.47
C TYR A 964 -1.96 71.31 21.80
N SER A 965 -3.06 72.05 21.84
CA SER A 965 -3.19 73.35 21.16
C SER A 965 -2.95 74.57 22.07
N GLN A 966 -2.80 74.37 23.38
CA GLN A 966 -2.78 75.46 24.37
C GLN A 966 -1.57 75.34 25.30
N PHE A 967 -0.39 75.64 24.77
CA PHE A 967 0.84 75.62 25.57
C PHE A 967 1.00 76.88 26.41
N GLY A 968 1.45 76.66 27.64
CA GLY A 968 1.88 77.68 28.57
C GLY A 968 3.40 77.76 28.65
N ASN A 969 3.90 78.94 28.98
CA ASN A 969 5.32 79.20 29.16
C ASN A 969 5.57 79.94 30.47
N GLY A 970 6.78 79.79 31.01
CA GLY A 970 7.16 80.39 32.27
C GLY A 970 8.66 80.32 32.54
N TYR A 971 9.05 80.87 33.67
CA TYR A 971 10.43 80.92 34.12
C TYR A 971 10.52 80.63 35.61
N LEU A 972 11.64 80.06 36.02
CA LEU A 972 12.00 79.75 37.40
C LEU A 972 13.33 80.44 37.72
N ALA A 973 13.43 81.02 38.91
CA ALA A 973 14.69 81.40 39.52
C ALA A 973 14.73 80.83 40.95
N GLU A 974 15.83 80.23 41.32
CA GLU A 974 16.00 79.51 42.58
C GLU A 974 17.40 79.73 43.13
N ILE A 975 17.48 79.89 44.45
CA ILE A 975 18.71 79.87 45.22
C ILE A 975 18.56 78.83 46.33
N GLU A 976 19.49 77.90 46.42
CA GLU A 976 19.49 76.81 47.40
C GLU A 976 20.83 76.75 48.14
N LEU A 977 20.78 76.92 49.46
CA LEU A 977 21.91 76.71 50.35
C LEU A 977 21.81 75.31 50.95
N GLN A 978 22.80 74.46 50.73
CA GLN A 978 22.80 73.07 51.21
C GLN A 978 24.05 72.79 52.07
N GLN A 979 23.85 72.33 53.30
CA GLN A 979 24.91 71.82 54.17
C GLN A 979 24.84 70.30 54.21
N GLN A 980 25.86 69.64 53.68
CA GLN A 980 26.04 68.20 53.83
C GLN A 980 26.72 67.91 55.18
N LEU A 981 26.09 67.05 55.97
CA LEU A 981 26.61 66.48 57.22
C LEU A 981 26.89 64.99 57.00
N LYS A 982 27.37 64.32 58.05
CA LYS A 982 27.91 62.95 57.94
C LYS A 982 26.93 61.93 57.33
N ASN A 983 25.65 62.00 57.70
CA ASN A 983 24.63 61.00 57.30
C ASN A 983 23.35 61.63 56.72
N TYR A 984 23.27 62.96 56.67
CA TYR A 984 22.13 63.70 56.15
C TYR A 984 22.56 65.07 55.64
N ALA A 985 21.73 65.70 54.83
CA ALA A 985 21.92 67.08 54.38
C ALA A 985 20.71 67.93 54.74
N LEU A 986 20.97 69.19 55.06
CA LEU A 986 19.94 70.22 55.24
C LEU A 986 20.08 71.25 54.13
N GLY A 987 18.97 71.55 53.45
CA GLY A 987 18.88 72.54 52.40
C GLY A 987 17.86 73.61 52.73
N LEU A 988 18.16 74.87 52.44
CA LEU A 988 17.21 75.98 52.44
C LEU A 988 17.12 76.52 51.01
N LYS A 989 15.95 76.42 50.42
CA LYS A 989 15.66 76.83 49.04
C LYS A 989 14.71 78.01 49.05
N ILE A 990 15.07 79.07 48.33
CA ILE A 990 14.21 80.22 48.02
C ILE A 990 13.98 80.21 46.52
N PHE A 991 12.74 80.35 46.09
CA PHE A 991 12.42 80.31 44.66
C PHE A 991 11.31 81.28 44.28
N TYR A 992 11.41 81.74 43.03
CA TYR A 992 10.42 82.51 42.31
C TYR A 992 10.08 81.71 41.05
N SER A 993 8.80 81.47 40.79
CA SER A 993 8.35 80.97 39.50
C SER A 993 7.21 81.83 38.96
N ASN A 994 7.16 81.98 37.64
CA ASN A 994 6.03 82.57 36.95
C ASN A 994 5.72 81.70 35.76
N LYS A 995 4.50 81.16 35.70
CA LYS A 995 4.07 80.29 34.61
C LYS A 995 2.67 80.66 34.13
N THR A 996 2.44 80.47 32.85
CA THR A 996 1.11 80.62 32.24
C THR A 996 0.49 79.24 32.01
N THR A 997 -0.80 79.11 32.29
CA THR A 997 -1.61 77.94 31.97
C THR A 997 -2.76 78.40 31.10
N ASN A 998 -2.81 77.89 29.87
CA ASN A 998 -3.78 78.33 28.87
C ASN A 998 -4.91 77.30 28.77
N THR A 999 -6.14 77.71 29.05
CA THR A 999 -7.34 76.87 28.90
C THR A 999 -8.24 77.45 27.81
N ASP A 1000 -9.30 76.72 27.42
CA ASP A 1000 -10.23 77.19 26.39
C ASP A 1000 -10.82 78.58 26.71
N ASN A 1001 -11.13 78.83 27.99
CA ASN A 1001 -11.83 80.05 28.42
C ASN A 1001 -10.94 81.03 29.19
N VAL A 1002 -9.91 80.56 29.90
CA VAL A 1002 -9.09 81.38 30.81
C VAL A 1002 -7.60 81.15 30.57
N VAL A 1003 -6.84 82.24 30.49
CA VAL A 1003 -5.37 82.20 30.62
C VAL A 1003 -5.01 82.59 32.04
N SER A 1004 -4.51 81.63 32.82
CA SER A 1004 -4.07 81.84 34.19
C SER A 1004 -2.56 82.04 34.24
N THR A 1005 -2.10 83.19 34.74
CA THR A 1005 -0.67 83.43 35.02
C THR A 1005 -0.44 83.32 36.51
N THR A 1006 0.25 82.26 36.92
CA THR A 1006 0.57 81.99 38.32
C THR A 1006 1.99 82.42 38.62
N THR A 1007 2.12 83.38 39.53
CA THR A 1007 3.41 83.72 40.15
C THR A 1007 3.48 83.07 41.52
N GLU A 1008 4.53 82.28 41.78
CA GLU A 1008 4.78 81.62 43.06
C GLU A 1008 6.11 82.10 43.64
N ASN A 1009 6.09 82.53 44.90
CA ASN A 1009 7.28 82.83 45.67
C ASN A 1009 7.29 81.94 46.90
N GLY A 1010 8.35 81.15 47.09
CA GLY A 1010 8.38 80.19 48.19
C GLY A 1010 9.72 80.00 48.84
N VAL A 1011 9.67 79.48 50.06
CA VAL A 1011 10.83 79.02 50.83
C VAL A 1011 10.57 77.58 51.25
N LEU A 1012 11.51 76.69 50.96
CA LEU A 1012 11.46 75.26 51.27
C LEU A 1012 12.68 74.85 52.10
N LEU A 1013 12.45 74.03 53.11
CA LEU A 1013 13.48 73.34 53.87
C LEU A 1013 13.54 71.88 53.42
N ASN A 1014 14.72 71.44 53.01
CA ASN A 1014 14.99 70.12 52.49
C ASN A 1014 15.83 69.31 53.48
N LEU A 1015 15.38 68.13 53.86
CA LEU A 1015 16.15 67.14 54.61
C LEU A 1015 16.44 65.95 53.71
N THR A 1016 17.71 65.68 53.43
CA THR A 1016 18.15 64.54 52.60
C THR A 1016 18.83 63.49 53.48
N LEU A 1017 18.42 62.23 53.40
CA LEU A 1017 18.96 61.10 54.16
C LEU A 1017 19.62 60.08 53.23
N ASP A 1018 20.81 59.61 53.58
CA ASP A 1018 21.53 58.59 52.80
C ASP A 1018 21.03 57.18 53.13
N LEU A 1019 20.58 56.43 52.11
CA LEU A 1019 20.05 55.07 52.23
C LEU A 1019 21.13 53.97 52.38
N GLY A 1020 22.42 54.33 52.42
CA GLY A 1020 23.52 53.40 52.61
C GLY A 1020 23.62 52.79 54.03
N LEU A 1021 22.68 53.13 54.91
CA LEU A 1021 22.62 52.75 56.32
C LEU A 1021 21.24 52.21 56.75
N LEU A 1022 20.36 51.87 55.80
CA LEU A 1022 19.10 51.15 56.07
C LEU A 1022 19.20 49.66 55.73
#